data_AF-A0A165Z1R4-F1
#
_entry.id   AF-A0A165Z1R4-F1
#
_cell.length_a   1.000
_cell.length_b   1.000
_cell.length_c   1.000
_cell.angle_alpha   90.00
_cell.angle_beta   90.00
_cell.angle_gamma   90.00
#
_symmetry.space_group_name_H-M   'P 1'
#
loop_
_entity.id
_entity.type
_entity.pdbx_description
1 polymer ?
#
loop_
_entity_poly.entity_id
_entity_poly.type
_entity_poly.pdbx_seq_one_letter_code
_entity_poly.pdbx_strand_id
1 'polypeptide(L)'
;MHRMKRAEGWLRALMEVLYWFLLLSIGLFMSAILYQLWNLSNSFEERATILVATWGVGVVLVSGIAVTMVGTTYHAVRYEASVFEGVVSRAIVGDIDVGLAKSMKSGCAMIGELISKAWNKIGGVVLMARLKGCWKMIRRSLGIMGEGSRSADNSSDNSWWRRAREAVRKALEWMKICRIKVNRNSKDELMNAYLDLIADASDPILLERAAASFSYRDWVQYGDGSVDQLRKVYSRVMATDTSFRVRETVNAQISRFSAWIPQRRKEIEENRSWRADQDRKAREGYAFYMAGSKEREEAARKEEEEQFRVIQLTEFLVSQRKDIISEYFTPTWENCSDILDLFSLPFDKFVAKCLCIHDHNINLGDHRNIFFWSVNHCIQLLRADKSDDVTRIFPHVDLFSAVRSFVRANRYYPSYYDLLKLIIGDRRTEALQTLVRFLSTPRDWYATAVASVFVIAAGSSPQFPSDLDLSTIISHISRYHSWWTWRKASDTSIAYLGQCEISSMSDPAGVHHFLHQCVHMEVPHPWAADEVWRTSPDTRNAALILLHQYEPFLTSNIALPPYPILPTSDNIVSPNRRNPELDFPLLSASDGLDEAIPSLPSYAQEDPNEPTIPPVQASHPELPSTSAALSPADDHFVDMTDTKRYYLIR
;
A
#
# COMPACT_ATOMS: atom_id res chain seq x y z
N MET A 1 17.76 -31.22 -31.10
CA MET A 1 18.19 -30.40 -29.95
C MET A 1 19.72 -30.22 -29.83
N HIS A 2 20.54 -31.28 -29.88
CA HIS A 2 22.02 -31.19 -29.73
C HIS A 2 22.75 -30.40 -30.85
N ARG A 3 22.20 -30.37 -32.08
CA ARG A 3 22.75 -29.59 -33.20
C ARG A 3 22.45 -28.09 -33.10
N MET A 4 21.30 -27.68 -32.55
CA MET A 4 20.97 -26.27 -32.32
C MET A 4 21.88 -25.65 -31.25
N LYS A 5 22.09 -26.32 -30.11
CA LYS A 5 23.00 -25.84 -29.05
C LYS A 5 24.45 -25.67 -29.53
N ARG A 6 24.91 -26.54 -30.44
CA ARG A 6 26.23 -26.40 -31.05
C ARG A 6 26.28 -25.24 -32.05
N ALA A 7 25.25 -25.09 -32.89
CA ALA A 7 25.15 -24.01 -33.85
C ALA A 7 25.10 -22.62 -33.19
N GLU A 8 24.39 -22.49 -32.06
CA GLU A 8 24.31 -21.26 -31.27
C GLU A 8 25.69 -20.81 -30.76
N GLY A 9 26.51 -21.74 -30.28
CA GLY A 9 27.90 -21.46 -29.89
C GLY A 9 28.78 -20.96 -31.04
N TRP A 10 28.64 -21.56 -32.23
CA TRP A 10 29.36 -21.11 -33.42
C TRP A 10 28.85 -19.78 -33.96
N LEU A 11 27.54 -19.53 -33.92
CA LEU A 11 26.93 -18.27 -34.35
C LEU A 11 27.37 -17.10 -33.47
N ARG A 12 27.47 -17.34 -32.16
CA ARG A 12 27.94 -16.35 -31.19
C ARG A 12 29.41 -16.00 -31.41
N ALA A 13 30.26 -17.00 -31.61
CA ALA A 13 31.67 -16.81 -31.94
C ALA A 13 31.85 -16.09 -33.29
N LEU A 14 31.03 -16.41 -34.29
CA LEU A 14 31.08 -15.78 -35.61
C LEU A 14 30.64 -14.31 -35.56
N MET A 15 29.54 -13.99 -34.86
CA MET A 15 29.13 -12.60 -34.63
C MET A 15 30.21 -11.79 -33.92
N GLU A 16 30.89 -12.40 -32.95
CA GLU A 16 31.97 -11.76 -32.21
C GLU A 16 33.18 -11.44 -33.11
N VAL A 17 33.62 -12.42 -33.91
CA VAL A 17 34.70 -12.21 -34.88
C VAL A 17 34.34 -11.12 -35.89
N LEU A 18 33.10 -11.14 -36.41
CA LEU A 18 32.63 -10.15 -37.38
C LEU A 18 32.60 -8.74 -36.78
N TYR A 19 32.15 -8.59 -35.53
CA TYR A 19 32.13 -7.32 -34.81
C TYR A 19 33.54 -6.72 -34.68
N TRP A 20 34.53 -7.53 -34.30
CA TRP A 20 35.92 -7.07 -34.20
C TRP A 20 36.53 -6.69 -35.54
N PHE A 21 36.26 -7.45 -36.60
CA PHE A 21 36.71 -7.10 -37.96
C PHE A 21 36.05 -5.83 -38.48
N LEU A 22 34.75 -5.63 -38.19
CA LEU A 22 34.03 -4.41 -38.56
C LEU A 22 34.62 -3.18 -37.86
N LEU A 23 34.85 -3.26 -36.55
CA LEU A 23 35.42 -2.17 -35.77
C LEU A 23 36.86 -1.84 -36.22
N LEU A 24 37.66 -2.87 -36.52
CA LEU A 24 38.99 -2.70 -37.10
C LEU A 24 38.93 -2.04 -38.48
N SER A 25 37.99 -2.45 -39.33
CA SER A 25 37.78 -1.88 -40.67
C SER A 25 37.42 -0.40 -40.60
N ILE A 26 36.46 -0.03 -39.74
CA ILE A 26 36.07 1.37 -39.51
C ILE A 26 37.26 2.18 -39.00
N GLY A 27 38.02 1.66 -38.02
CA GLY A 27 39.19 2.34 -37.48
C GLY A 27 40.30 2.56 -38.52
N LEU A 28 40.59 1.55 -39.34
CA LEU A 28 41.56 1.65 -40.43
C LEU A 28 41.10 2.62 -41.52
N PHE A 29 39.82 2.58 -41.89
CA PHE A 29 39.22 3.48 -42.87
C PHE A 29 39.31 4.94 -42.41
N MET A 30 38.89 5.24 -41.17
CA MET A 30 39.00 6.59 -40.61
C MET A 30 40.45 7.06 -40.53
N SER A 31 41.38 6.17 -40.18
CA SER A 31 42.82 6.48 -40.14
C SER A 31 43.38 6.78 -41.54
N ALA A 32 42.96 6.03 -42.56
CA ALA A 32 43.36 6.25 -43.94
C ALA A 32 42.83 7.59 -44.47
N ILE A 33 41.57 7.92 -44.18
CA ILE A 33 40.97 9.21 -44.56
C ILE A 33 41.71 10.37 -43.90
N LEU A 34 41.95 10.30 -42.58
CA LEU A 34 42.69 11.35 -41.87
C LEU A 34 44.12 11.48 -42.40
N TYR A 35 44.75 10.38 -42.78
CA TYR A 35 46.08 10.39 -43.39
C TYR A 35 46.07 11.01 -44.80
N GLN A 36 45.07 10.69 -45.62
CA GLN A 36 44.91 11.29 -46.96
C GLN A 36 44.63 12.79 -46.87
N LEU A 37 43.72 13.23 -45.99
CA LEU A 37 43.47 14.64 -45.75
C LEU A 37 44.72 15.38 -45.29
N TRP A 38 45.51 14.76 -44.40
CA TRP A 38 46.77 15.32 -43.95
C TRP A 38 47.77 15.52 -45.09
N ASN A 39 48.00 14.49 -45.90
CA ASN A 39 48.93 14.59 -47.02
C ASN A 39 48.46 15.60 -48.08
N LEU A 40 47.16 15.64 -48.37
CA LEU A 40 46.57 16.60 -49.31
C LEU A 40 46.70 18.05 -48.81
N SER A 41 46.48 18.30 -47.51
CA SER A 41 46.65 19.63 -46.94
C SER A 41 48.08 20.15 -47.03
N ASN A 42 49.08 19.27 -47.13
CA ASN A 42 50.50 19.60 -47.21
C ASN A 42 51.05 19.58 -48.64
N SER A 43 50.26 19.23 -49.66
CA SER A 43 50.73 19.14 -51.05
C SER A 43 50.59 20.46 -51.83
N PHE A 44 49.92 21.47 -51.28
CA PHE A 44 49.78 22.79 -51.91
C PHE A 44 50.93 23.72 -51.51
N GLU A 45 51.47 24.49 -52.46
CA GLU A 45 52.55 25.48 -52.23
C GLU A 45 52.11 26.59 -51.26
N GLU A 46 50.82 26.92 -51.25
CA GLU A 46 50.19 27.83 -50.29
C GLU A 46 49.38 27.00 -49.28
N ARG A 47 49.58 27.26 -47.97
CA ARG A 47 48.97 26.46 -46.89
C ARG A 47 47.45 26.53 -47.00
N ALA A 48 46.82 25.46 -47.50
CA ALA A 48 45.37 25.35 -47.63
C ALA A 48 44.69 25.25 -46.25
N THR A 49 44.43 26.41 -45.64
CA THR A 49 43.91 26.55 -44.27
C THR A 49 42.59 25.81 -44.04
N ILE A 50 41.71 25.76 -45.04
CA ILE A 50 40.44 25.04 -44.98
C ILE A 50 40.67 23.53 -44.80
N LEU A 51 41.59 22.94 -45.56
CA LEU A 51 41.89 21.50 -45.50
C LEU A 51 42.55 21.09 -44.18
N VAL A 52 43.44 21.93 -43.64
CA VAL A 52 44.05 21.71 -42.32
C VAL A 52 43.00 21.80 -41.20
N ALA A 53 42.06 22.75 -41.30
CA ALA A 53 40.96 22.86 -40.35
C ALA A 53 40.04 21.64 -40.39
N THR A 54 39.67 21.17 -41.59
CA THR A 54 38.84 19.95 -41.76
C THR A 54 39.51 18.71 -41.18
N TRP A 55 40.83 18.55 -41.40
CA TRP A 55 41.59 17.48 -40.77
C TRP A 55 41.55 17.60 -39.23
N GLY A 56 41.77 18.80 -38.69
CA GLY A 56 41.73 19.05 -37.26
C GLY A 56 40.38 18.70 -36.63
N VAL A 57 39.28 19.11 -37.25
CA VAL A 57 37.91 18.75 -36.82
C VAL A 57 37.71 17.23 -36.87
N GLY A 58 38.17 16.58 -37.94
CA GLY A 58 38.10 15.12 -38.07
C GLY A 58 38.83 14.36 -36.95
N VAL A 59 40.03 14.83 -36.57
CA VAL A 59 40.79 14.25 -35.45
C VAL A 59 40.04 14.44 -34.12
N VAL A 60 39.46 15.61 -33.89
CA VAL A 60 38.70 15.89 -32.66
C VAL A 60 37.46 14.99 -32.57
N LEU A 61 36.71 14.82 -33.66
CA LEU A 61 35.52 13.97 -33.68
C LEU A 61 35.86 12.49 -33.47
N VAL A 62 36.87 11.96 -34.16
CA VAL A 62 37.32 10.57 -33.99
C VAL A 62 37.85 10.34 -32.57
N SER A 63 38.62 11.28 -32.04
CA SER A 63 39.07 11.23 -30.64
C SER A 63 37.90 11.27 -29.66
N GLY A 64 36.89 12.09 -29.93
CA GLY A 64 35.67 12.17 -29.12
C GLY A 64 34.93 10.84 -29.05
N ILE A 65 34.70 10.20 -30.20
CA ILE A 65 34.05 8.88 -30.29
C ILE A 65 34.88 7.80 -29.58
N ALA A 66 36.21 7.83 -29.73
CA ALA A 66 37.08 6.89 -29.03
C ALA A 66 37.01 7.08 -27.51
N VAL A 67 37.01 8.32 -27.03
CA VAL A 67 36.88 8.65 -25.60
C VAL A 67 35.53 8.22 -25.05
N THR A 68 34.43 8.45 -25.77
CA THR A 68 33.10 8.00 -25.33
C THR A 68 33.01 6.47 -25.30
N MET A 69 33.52 5.76 -26.31
CA MET A 69 33.57 4.29 -26.29
C MET A 69 34.42 3.74 -25.13
N VAL A 70 35.57 4.36 -24.83
CA VAL A 70 36.40 3.96 -23.68
C VAL A 70 35.69 4.27 -22.37
N GLY A 71 35.02 5.42 -22.28
CA GLY A 71 34.24 5.83 -21.11
C GLY A 71 33.07 4.88 -20.83
N THR A 72 32.30 4.51 -21.86
CA THR A 72 31.19 3.55 -21.72
C THR A 72 31.70 2.15 -21.38
N THR A 73 32.81 1.71 -21.98
CA THR A 73 33.45 0.42 -21.65
C THR A 73 33.99 0.41 -20.22
N TYR A 74 34.61 1.51 -19.77
CA TYR A 74 35.08 1.67 -18.39
C TYR A 74 33.91 1.60 -17.40
N HIS A 75 32.82 2.32 -17.67
CA HIS A 75 31.62 2.29 -16.85
C HIS A 75 31.04 0.87 -16.75
N ALA A 76 30.99 0.15 -17.87
CA ALA A 76 30.50 -1.23 -17.94
C ALA A 76 31.36 -2.24 -17.16
N VAL A 77 32.66 -1.99 -17.03
CA VAL A 77 33.59 -2.83 -16.25
C VAL A 77 33.52 -2.49 -14.75
N ARG A 78 33.25 -1.22 -14.40
CA ARG A 78 33.23 -0.74 -13.01
C ARG A 78 31.96 -1.13 -12.24
N TYR A 79 30.80 -1.14 -12.90
CA TYR A 79 29.50 -1.43 -12.29
C TYR A 79 28.95 -2.78 -12.77
N GLU A 80 28.62 -3.67 -11.83
CA GLU A 80 27.95 -4.95 -12.13
C GLU A 80 26.50 -4.68 -12.59
N ALA A 81 26.06 -5.32 -13.69
CA ALA A 81 24.78 -5.08 -14.38
C ALA A 81 24.62 -3.69 -15.05
N SER A 82 25.72 -3.11 -15.54
CA SER A 82 25.65 -1.86 -16.30
C SER A 82 24.87 -2.01 -17.62
N VAL A 83 24.06 -1.02 -17.99
CA VAL A 83 23.37 -0.97 -19.30
C VAL A 83 24.35 -1.04 -20.49
N PHE A 84 25.61 -0.65 -20.27
CA PHE A 84 26.69 -0.73 -21.26
C PHE A 84 27.45 -2.07 -21.25
N GLU A 85 26.93 -3.09 -20.57
CA GLU A 85 27.55 -4.41 -20.47
C GLU A 85 27.57 -5.16 -21.82
N GLY A 86 28.65 -4.96 -22.56
CA GLY A 86 28.90 -5.60 -23.85
C GLY A 86 29.81 -6.83 -23.76
N VAL A 87 30.24 -7.32 -24.93
CA VAL A 87 31.22 -8.40 -25.05
C VAL A 87 32.61 -7.95 -24.60
N VAL A 88 32.97 -6.69 -24.89
CA VAL A 88 34.27 -6.09 -24.52
C VAL A 88 34.43 -5.96 -23.00
N SER A 89 33.40 -5.49 -22.29
CA SER A 89 33.44 -5.39 -20.82
C SER A 89 33.48 -6.78 -20.17
N ARG A 90 32.73 -7.77 -20.69
CA ARG A 90 32.76 -9.16 -20.22
C ARG A 90 34.10 -9.87 -20.44
N ALA A 91 34.75 -9.64 -21.58
CA ALA A 91 36.10 -10.14 -21.87
C ALA A 91 37.17 -9.51 -20.96
N ILE A 92 37.03 -8.23 -20.60
CA ILE A 92 37.93 -7.52 -19.67
C ILE A 92 37.74 -8.03 -18.23
N VAL A 93 36.49 -8.30 -17.83
CA VAL A 93 36.12 -8.82 -16.51
C VAL A 93 36.55 -10.28 -16.33
N GLY A 94 36.69 -11.05 -17.41
CA GLY A 94 37.18 -12.43 -17.39
C GLY A 94 36.11 -13.51 -17.36
N ASP A 95 34.86 -13.18 -17.69
CA ASP A 95 33.71 -14.12 -17.69
C ASP A 95 33.63 -15.02 -18.95
N ILE A 96 34.47 -14.77 -19.96
CA ILE A 96 34.55 -15.61 -21.16
C ILE A 96 35.87 -16.37 -21.11
N ASP A 97 35.76 -17.70 -21.04
CA ASP A 97 36.89 -18.61 -21.18
C ASP A 97 37.27 -18.64 -22.67
N VAL A 98 38.15 -17.72 -23.08
CA VAL A 98 38.59 -17.61 -24.47
C VAL A 98 39.56 -18.75 -24.77
N GLY A 99 39.01 -19.95 -25.02
CA GLY A 99 39.69 -21.09 -25.64
C GLY A 99 40.25 -20.78 -27.05
N LEU A 100 39.96 -19.59 -27.58
CA LEU A 100 40.52 -19.03 -28.82
C LEU A 100 41.86 -18.29 -28.60
N ALA A 101 42.34 -18.15 -27.36
CA ALA A 101 43.60 -17.45 -27.07
C ALA A 101 44.82 -18.15 -27.68
N LYS A 102 44.73 -19.46 -27.98
CA LYS A 102 45.83 -20.23 -28.61
C LYS A 102 45.87 -20.08 -30.13
N SER A 103 44.71 -19.88 -30.78
CA SER A 103 44.60 -19.69 -32.24
C SER A 103 44.90 -18.24 -32.65
N MET A 104 44.39 -17.25 -31.91
CA MET A 104 44.70 -15.84 -32.16
C MET A 104 46.14 -15.45 -31.81
N LYS A 105 46.81 -16.14 -30.88
CA LYS A 105 48.24 -15.89 -30.61
C LYS A 105 49.11 -16.13 -31.84
N SER A 106 48.73 -17.11 -32.68
CA SER A 106 49.39 -17.42 -33.94
C SER A 106 49.09 -16.35 -35.00
N GLY A 107 47.82 -15.95 -35.14
CA GLY A 107 47.40 -14.90 -36.07
C GLY A 107 47.96 -13.51 -35.74
N CYS A 108 47.97 -13.10 -34.47
CA CYS A 108 48.55 -11.83 -34.04
C CYS A 108 50.08 -11.81 -34.14
N ALA A 109 50.76 -12.95 -33.96
CA ALA A 109 52.20 -13.04 -34.20
C ALA A 109 52.52 -12.87 -35.69
N MET A 110 51.72 -13.48 -36.57
CA MET A 110 51.87 -13.38 -38.03
C MET A 110 51.58 -11.96 -38.55
N ILE A 111 50.55 -11.29 -38.00
CA ILE A 111 50.22 -9.89 -38.32
C ILE A 111 51.28 -8.93 -37.75
N GLY A 112 51.78 -9.16 -36.55
CA GLY A 112 52.87 -8.37 -35.96
C GLY A 112 54.18 -8.46 -36.75
N GLU A 113 54.44 -9.62 -37.37
CA GLU A 113 55.61 -9.83 -38.23
C GLU A 113 55.45 -9.17 -39.62
N LEU A 114 54.22 -9.14 -40.16
CA LEU A 114 53.92 -8.40 -41.39
C LEU A 114 53.95 -6.88 -41.17
N ILE A 115 53.46 -6.39 -40.03
CA ILE A 115 53.51 -4.98 -39.66
C ILE A 115 54.96 -4.55 -39.42
N SER A 116 55.79 -5.34 -38.74
CA SER A 116 57.20 -5.00 -38.52
C SER A 116 58.02 -5.01 -39.82
N LYS A 117 57.74 -5.95 -40.74
CA LYS A 117 58.35 -5.98 -42.08
C LYS A 117 57.90 -4.80 -42.95
N ALA A 118 56.63 -4.38 -42.87
CA ALA A 118 56.14 -3.18 -43.56
C ALA A 118 56.70 -1.88 -42.95
N TRP A 119 56.84 -1.82 -41.62
CA TRP A 119 57.38 -0.68 -40.87
C TRP A 119 58.84 -0.38 -41.21
N ASN A 120 59.65 -1.44 -41.39
CA ASN A 120 61.04 -1.34 -41.82
C ASN A 120 61.20 -0.97 -43.30
N LYS A 121 60.18 -1.23 -44.14
CA LYS A 121 60.22 -0.97 -45.59
C LYS A 121 59.73 0.44 -45.97
N ILE A 122 58.93 1.09 -45.12
CA ILE A 122 58.31 2.41 -45.38
C ILE A 122 59.04 3.55 -44.64
N GLY A 123 60.10 3.25 -43.87
CA GLY A 123 60.89 4.30 -43.21
C GLY A 123 60.17 4.92 -42.01
N GLY A 124 59.75 4.10 -41.05
CA GLY A 124 59.10 4.55 -39.79
C GLY A 124 59.92 5.57 -38.99
N VAL A 125 61.25 5.62 -39.17
CA VAL A 125 62.14 6.61 -38.55
C VAL A 125 61.86 8.04 -39.06
N VAL A 126 61.47 8.19 -40.34
CA VAL A 126 61.13 9.51 -40.93
C VAL A 126 59.74 9.97 -40.48
N LEU A 127 58.80 9.03 -40.28
CA LEU A 127 57.45 9.31 -39.78
C LEU A 127 57.48 9.76 -38.31
N MET A 128 58.28 9.11 -37.46
CA MET A 128 58.47 9.49 -36.05
C MET A 128 59.19 10.83 -35.89
N ALA A 129 60.18 11.13 -36.74
CA ALA A 129 60.86 12.42 -36.74
C ALA A 129 59.91 13.59 -37.12
N ARG A 130 58.98 13.35 -38.06
CA ARG A 130 57.98 14.34 -38.50
C ARG A 130 56.80 14.49 -37.52
N LEU A 131 56.34 13.40 -36.90
CA LEU A 131 55.32 13.42 -35.82
C LEU A 131 55.82 14.15 -34.57
N LYS A 132 57.11 14.01 -34.22
CA LYS A 132 57.73 14.74 -33.11
C LYS A 132 57.76 16.25 -33.37
N GLY A 133 57.92 16.67 -34.62
CA GLY A 133 57.79 18.07 -35.06
C GLY A 133 56.36 18.59 -34.97
N CYS A 134 55.37 17.78 -35.36
CA CYS A 134 53.95 18.12 -35.30
C CYS A 134 53.44 18.22 -33.85
N TRP A 135 53.88 17.32 -32.97
CA TRP A 135 53.61 17.36 -31.53
C TRP A 135 54.19 18.61 -30.87
N LYS A 136 55.36 19.08 -31.32
CA LYS A 136 55.98 20.32 -30.83
C LYS A 136 55.23 21.57 -31.30
N MET A 137 54.54 21.51 -32.44
CA MET A 137 53.70 22.59 -32.97
C MET A 137 52.35 22.68 -32.26
N ILE A 138 51.72 21.53 -32.00
CA ILE A 138 50.47 21.41 -31.21
C ILE A 138 50.71 21.84 -29.74
N ARG A 139 51.86 21.49 -29.16
CA ARG A 139 52.24 21.92 -27.80
C ARG A 139 52.46 23.44 -27.69
N ARG A 140 52.90 24.09 -28.78
CA ARG A 140 53.03 25.56 -28.86
C ARG A 140 51.68 26.26 -29.03
N SER A 141 50.71 25.66 -29.71
CA SER A 141 49.36 26.24 -29.82
C SER A 141 48.51 26.06 -28.56
N LEU A 142 48.84 25.09 -27.70
CA LEU A 142 48.11 24.78 -26.46
C LEU A 142 48.73 25.37 -25.17
N GLY A 143 49.81 26.16 -25.27
CA GLY A 143 50.35 26.92 -24.12
C GLY A 143 50.91 26.10 -22.96
N ILE A 144 51.27 24.82 -23.16
CA ILE A 144 51.83 23.97 -22.09
C ILE A 144 53.35 24.10 -22.09
N MET A 145 53.87 25.10 -21.36
CA MET A 145 55.30 25.24 -21.07
C MET A 145 55.62 24.45 -19.80
N GLY A 146 56.45 23.41 -19.93
CA GLY A 146 56.96 22.60 -18.83
C GLY A 146 58.38 22.17 -19.15
N GLU A 147 59.32 22.85 -18.51
CA GLU A 147 60.77 22.75 -18.64
C GLU A 147 61.29 21.46 -17.98
N GLY A 148 62.20 20.75 -18.65
CA GLY A 148 62.77 19.51 -18.14
C GLY A 148 63.46 18.69 -19.22
N SER A 149 64.57 19.22 -19.74
CA SER A 149 65.41 18.54 -20.72
C SER A 149 66.17 17.37 -20.09
N ARG A 150 65.77 16.14 -20.41
CA ARG A 150 66.62 14.94 -20.26
C ARG A 150 66.83 14.33 -21.64
N SER A 151 68.08 14.34 -22.07
CA SER A 151 68.55 13.66 -23.29
C SER A 151 68.14 12.19 -23.23
N ALA A 152 67.37 11.76 -24.21
CA ALA A 152 66.94 10.37 -24.36
C ALA A 152 67.62 9.79 -25.59
N ASP A 153 68.50 8.84 -25.29
CA ASP A 153 69.23 7.95 -26.16
C ASP A 153 68.31 7.21 -27.16
N ASN A 154 68.80 7.04 -28.39
CA ASN A 154 68.09 6.38 -29.48
C ASN A 154 68.18 4.85 -29.31
N SER A 155 67.43 4.31 -28.35
CA SER A 155 67.21 2.87 -28.21
C SER A 155 65.84 2.61 -27.57
N SER A 156 64.77 2.81 -28.34
CA SER A 156 63.43 2.77 -27.77
C SER A 156 62.35 2.55 -28.83
N ASP A 157 62.20 1.31 -29.28
CA ASP A 157 60.92 0.89 -29.87
C ASP A 157 60.28 -0.24 -29.05
N ASN A 158 61.05 -1.23 -28.60
CA ASN A 158 60.49 -2.34 -27.79
C ASN A 158 60.28 -2.04 -26.29
N SER A 159 60.92 -1.00 -25.74
CA SER A 159 60.85 -0.64 -24.31
C SER A 159 59.51 0.02 -23.95
N TRP A 160 59.05 0.97 -24.77
CA TRP A 160 57.83 1.73 -24.52
C TRP A 160 56.57 0.86 -24.67
N TRP A 161 56.52 -0.02 -25.68
CA TRP A 161 55.40 -0.95 -25.87
C TRP A 161 55.27 -2.00 -24.76
N ARG A 162 56.36 -2.41 -24.10
CA ARG A 162 56.28 -3.26 -22.90
C ARG A 162 55.72 -2.47 -21.73
N ARG A 163 56.24 -1.25 -21.48
CA ARG A 163 55.76 -0.39 -20.39
C ARG A 163 54.29 -0.01 -20.56
N ALA A 164 53.86 0.29 -21.77
CA ALA A 164 52.46 0.57 -22.09
C ALA A 164 51.57 -0.66 -21.86
N ARG A 165 51.98 -1.85 -22.34
CA ARG A 165 51.22 -3.09 -22.06
C ARG A 165 51.14 -3.42 -20.58
N GLU A 166 52.21 -3.18 -19.84
CA GLU A 166 52.29 -3.46 -18.41
C GLU A 166 51.49 -2.45 -17.58
N ALA A 167 51.49 -1.18 -17.99
CA ALA A 167 50.62 -0.15 -17.43
C ALA A 167 49.15 -0.42 -17.73
N VAL A 168 48.81 -0.82 -18.96
CA VAL A 168 47.44 -1.23 -19.33
C VAL A 168 47.01 -2.47 -18.57
N ARG A 169 47.89 -3.47 -18.42
CA ARG A 169 47.59 -4.68 -17.62
C ARG A 169 47.41 -4.34 -16.14
N LYS A 170 48.26 -3.49 -15.56
CA LYS A 170 48.10 -3.00 -14.18
C LYS A 170 46.83 -2.16 -14.01
N ALA A 171 46.47 -1.35 -15.00
CA ALA A 171 45.23 -0.60 -15.00
C ALA A 171 44.01 -1.53 -15.10
N LEU A 172 44.07 -2.58 -15.92
CA LEU A 172 43.02 -3.61 -16.03
C LEU A 172 42.88 -4.42 -14.74
N GLU A 173 43.98 -4.82 -14.12
CA GLU A 173 43.97 -5.51 -12.82
C GLU A 173 43.48 -4.60 -11.69
N TRP A 174 43.91 -3.33 -11.67
CA TRP A 174 43.38 -2.33 -10.74
C TRP A 174 41.88 -2.08 -10.95
N MET A 175 41.41 -2.04 -12.20
CA MET A 175 39.98 -1.91 -12.53
C MET A 175 39.16 -3.12 -12.06
N LYS A 176 39.69 -4.34 -12.12
CA LYS A 176 39.03 -5.53 -11.54
C LYS A 176 38.91 -5.44 -10.02
N ILE A 177 39.93 -4.88 -9.35
CA ILE A 177 39.97 -4.69 -7.89
C ILE A 177 38.97 -3.59 -7.45
N CYS A 178 38.78 -2.55 -8.26
CA CYS A 178 37.86 -1.44 -7.98
C CYS A 178 36.40 -1.67 -8.44
N ARG A 179 36.04 -2.90 -8.83
CA ARG A 179 34.66 -3.23 -9.22
C ARG A 179 33.73 -3.07 -8.02
N ILE A 180 32.73 -2.20 -8.13
CA ILE A 180 31.67 -2.09 -7.13
C ILE A 180 30.77 -3.30 -7.35
N LYS A 181 30.97 -4.32 -6.52
CA LYS A 181 30.11 -5.51 -6.49
C LYS A 181 28.79 -5.11 -5.86
N VAL A 182 27.69 -5.46 -6.51
CA VAL A 182 26.41 -5.55 -5.81
C VAL A 182 26.57 -6.73 -4.86
N ASN A 183 26.53 -6.51 -3.56
CA ASN A 183 26.69 -7.59 -2.59
C ASN A 183 25.44 -8.48 -2.62
N ARG A 184 25.45 -9.49 -3.49
CA ARG A 184 24.36 -10.46 -3.65
C ARG A 184 24.23 -11.44 -2.48
N ASN A 185 25.08 -11.34 -1.46
CA ASN A 185 25.15 -12.32 -0.38
C ASN A 185 24.17 -12.03 0.77
N SER A 186 23.66 -10.80 0.88
CA SER A 186 22.64 -10.44 1.87
C SER A 186 21.34 -10.10 1.15
N LYS A 187 20.27 -10.84 1.47
CA LYS A 187 18.92 -10.53 0.98
C LYS A 187 18.47 -9.14 1.43
N ASP A 188 18.96 -8.69 2.58
CA ASP A 188 18.56 -7.42 3.17
C ASP A 188 19.15 -6.24 2.38
N GLU A 189 20.45 -6.32 2.04
CA GLU A 189 21.10 -5.30 1.19
C GLU A 189 20.50 -5.25 -0.21
N LEU A 190 20.14 -6.41 -0.77
CA LEU A 190 19.49 -6.49 -2.08
C LEU A 190 18.09 -5.87 -2.06
N MET A 191 17.30 -6.12 -1.01
CA MET A 191 15.98 -5.52 -0.86
C MET A 191 16.09 -3.99 -0.76
N ASN A 192 16.99 -3.48 0.06
CA ASN A 192 17.15 -2.02 0.22
C ASN A 192 17.59 -1.36 -1.09
N ALA A 193 18.57 -1.95 -1.79
CA ALA A 193 18.98 -1.46 -3.11
C ALA A 193 17.85 -1.49 -4.13
N TYR A 194 17.01 -2.53 -4.09
CA TYR A 194 15.83 -2.64 -4.96
C TYR A 194 14.80 -1.54 -4.67
N LEU A 195 14.53 -1.25 -3.41
CA LEU A 195 13.60 -0.19 -2.99
C LEU A 195 14.13 1.20 -3.40
N ASP A 196 15.42 1.46 -3.20
CA ASP A 196 16.06 2.72 -3.64
C ASP A 196 15.95 2.90 -5.16
N LEU A 197 16.17 1.83 -5.94
CA LEU A 197 16.00 1.87 -7.38
C LEU A 197 14.56 2.17 -7.80
N ILE A 198 13.54 1.64 -7.10
CA ILE A 198 12.15 1.99 -7.38
C ILE A 198 11.89 3.47 -7.07
N ALA A 199 12.37 3.95 -5.91
CA ALA A 199 12.16 5.33 -5.49
C ALA A 199 12.75 6.34 -6.48
N ASP A 200 13.92 6.03 -7.06
CA ASP A 200 14.64 6.91 -8.00
C ASP A 200 14.24 6.69 -9.48
N ALA A 201 13.48 5.64 -9.79
CA ALA A 201 13.13 5.30 -11.17
C ALA A 201 12.26 6.38 -11.82
N SER A 202 12.77 7.00 -12.88
CA SER A 202 12.00 7.98 -13.68
C SER A 202 11.22 7.33 -14.83
N ASP A 203 11.62 6.13 -15.28
CA ASP A 203 11.01 5.44 -16.42
C ASP A 203 9.76 4.63 -16.00
N PRO A 204 8.56 4.94 -16.54
CA PRO A 204 7.33 4.21 -16.20
C PRO A 204 7.37 2.73 -16.61
N ILE A 205 8.12 2.34 -17.64
CA ILE A 205 8.25 0.93 -18.05
C ILE A 205 9.03 0.12 -17.02
N LEU A 206 10.06 0.74 -16.42
CA LEU A 206 10.81 0.12 -15.33
C LEU A 206 9.93 -0.04 -14.09
N LEU A 207 9.08 0.95 -13.80
CA LEU A 207 8.12 0.87 -12.69
C LEU A 207 7.07 -0.22 -12.91
N GLU A 208 6.61 -0.46 -14.14
CA GLU A 208 5.71 -1.59 -14.43
C GLU A 208 6.33 -2.93 -14.10
N ARG A 209 7.60 -3.13 -14.46
CA ARG A 209 8.32 -4.36 -14.14
C ARG A 209 8.60 -4.48 -12.65
N ALA A 210 9.00 -3.39 -12.01
CA ALA A 210 9.31 -3.39 -10.59
C ALA A 210 8.05 -3.56 -9.71
N ALA A 211 6.92 -3.00 -10.11
CA ALA A 211 5.66 -3.15 -9.38
C ALA A 211 5.22 -4.62 -9.28
N ALA A 212 5.47 -5.42 -10.32
CA ALA A 212 5.16 -6.85 -10.31
C ALA A 212 6.02 -7.64 -9.30
N SER A 213 7.27 -7.22 -9.08
CA SER A 213 8.21 -7.85 -8.14
C SER A 213 8.19 -7.21 -6.74
N PHE A 214 7.45 -6.11 -6.55
CA PHE A 214 7.30 -5.47 -5.25
C PHE A 214 6.46 -6.35 -4.30
N SER A 215 6.93 -6.50 -3.06
CA SER A 215 6.34 -7.41 -2.07
C SER A 215 6.49 -6.83 -0.67
N TYR A 216 5.35 -6.54 -0.04
CA TYR A 216 5.29 -6.09 1.36
C TYR A 216 5.85 -7.13 2.34
N ARG A 217 5.62 -8.42 2.05
CA ARG A 217 6.19 -9.53 2.82
C ARG A 217 7.71 -9.44 2.84
N ASP A 218 8.32 -9.29 1.66
CA ASP A 218 9.77 -9.30 1.57
C ASP A 218 10.38 -8.05 2.22
N TRP A 219 9.68 -6.92 2.18
CA TRP A 219 10.05 -5.74 2.97
C TRP A 219 10.02 -6.02 4.49
N VAL A 220 9.00 -6.72 5.00
CA VAL A 220 8.96 -7.10 6.42
C VAL A 220 10.13 -8.01 6.80
N GLN A 221 10.39 -9.04 5.98
CA GLN A 221 11.39 -10.07 6.30
C GLN A 221 12.85 -9.63 6.08
N TYR A 222 13.09 -8.76 5.11
CA TYR A 222 14.44 -8.43 4.62
C TYR A 222 14.71 -6.91 4.54
N GLY A 223 13.70 -6.06 4.68
CA GLY A 223 13.93 -4.61 4.69
C GLY A 223 14.77 -4.15 5.89
N ASP A 224 15.31 -2.94 5.82
CA ASP A 224 15.96 -2.27 6.95
C ASP A 224 14.96 -1.78 8.02
N GLY A 225 13.66 -1.81 7.73
CA GLY A 225 12.59 -1.31 8.61
C GLY A 225 12.30 0.19 8.44
N SER A 226 12.87 0.85 7.42
CA SER A 226 12.66 2.26 7.13
C SER A 226 11.31 2.50 6.47
N VAL A 227 10.33 2.96 7.25
CA VAL A 227 9.02 3.40 6.72
C VAL A 227 9.18 4.60 5.78
N ASP A 228 10.21 5.42 5.94
CA ASP A 228 10.50 6.54 5.05
C ASP A 228 10.94 6.07 3.66
N GLN A 229 11.74 5.01 3.58
CA GLN A 229 12.10 4.40 2.30
C GLN A 229 10.85 3.82 1.62
N LEU A 230 10.03 3.09 2.38
CA LEU A 230 8.75 2.57 1.88
C LEU A 230 7.83 3.70 1.40
N ARG A 231 7.76 4.82 2.12
CA ARG A 231 6.98 6.00 1.73
C ARG A 231 7.47 6.59 0.40
N LYS A 232 8.78 6.68 0.18
CA LYS A 232 9.34 7.14 -1.11
C LYS A 232 8.95 6.20 -2.24
N VAL A 233 9.11 4.89 -2.04
CA VAL A 233 8.72 3.86 -3.02
C VAL A 233 7.23 3.96 -3.33
N TYR A 234 6.37 3.96 -2.31
CA TYR A 234 4.92 4.05 -2.45
C TYR A 234 4.51 5.33 -3.17
N SER A 235 5.07 6.48 -2.77
CA SER A 235 4.78 7.77 -3.42
C SER A 235 5.17 7.77 -4.88
N ARG A 236 6.29 7.13 -5.23
CA ARG A 236 6.74 7.04 -6.62
C ARG A 236 5.85 6.15 -7.47
N VAL A 237 5.49 4.96 -6.98
CA VAL A 237 4.61 4.02 -7.72
C VAL A 237 3.16 4.51 -7.79
N MET A 238 2.71 5.30 -6.82
CA MET A 238 1.37 5.89 -6.78
C MET A 238 1.27 7.29 -7.40
N ALA A 239 2.37 7.82 -7.97
CA ALA A 239 2.40 9.12 -8.61
C ALA A 239 1.46 9.20 -9.82
N THR A 240 1.06 10.40 -10.22
CA THR A 240 0.08 10.62 -11.29
C THR A 240 0.62 10.27 -12.68
N ASP A 241 1.94 10.23 -12.85
CA ASP A 241 2.64 9.86 -14.09
C ASP A 241 2.79 8.34 -14.27
N THR A 242 2.43 7.53 -13.26
CA THR A 242 2.50 6.06 -13.37
C THR A 242 1.23 5.46 -13.97
N SER A 243 1.39 4.30 -14.63
CA SER A 243 0.26 3.64 -15.27
C SER A 243 -0.74 3.12 -14.23
N PHE A 244 -2.02 3.08 -14.59
CA PHE A 244 -3.07 2.53 -13.74
C PHE A 244 -2.77 1.10 -13.27
N ARG A 245 -2.17 0.29 -14.16
CA ARG A 245 -1.75 -1.09 -13.87
C ARG A 245 -0.71 -1.18 -12.76
N VAL A 246 0.25 -0.24 -12.70
CA VAL A 246 1.24 -0.18 -11.61
C VAL A 246 0.53 -0.02 -10.27
N ARG A 247 -0.38 0.95 -10.19
CA ARG A 247 -1.10 1.27 -8.96
C ARG A 247 -2.00 0.12 -8.51
N GLU A 248 -2.71 -0.52 -9.45
CA GLU A 248 -3.48 -1.73 -9.15
C GLU A 248 -2.60 -2.89 -8.69
N THR A 249 -1.44 -3.10 -9.32
CA THR A 249 -0.52 -4.17 -8.94
C THR A 249 -0.01 -3.98 -7.52
N VAL A 250 0.40 -2.77 -7.15
CA VAL A 250 0.85 -2.43 -5.80
C VAL A 250 -0.28 -2.59 -4.77
N ASN A 251 -1.51 -2.18 -5.11
CA ASN A 251 -2.67 -2.39 -4.25
C ASN A 251 -3.01 -3.88 -4.10
N ALA A 252 -2.90 -4.68 -5.15
CA ALA A 252 -3.14 -6.12 -5.10
C ALA A 252 -2.13 -6.86 -4.20
N GLN A 253 -0.94 -6.30 -3.96
CA GLN A 253 0.02 -6.85 -2.99
C GLN A 253 -0.49 -6.76 -1.55
N ILE A 254 -1.44 -5.85 -1.24
CA ILE A 254 -2.04 -5.75 0.10
C ILE A 254 -2.76 -7.05 0.46
N SER A 255 -3.54 -7.61 -0.46
CA SER A 255 -4.28 -8.87 -0.23
C SER A 255 -3.35 -10.09 -0.14
N ARG A 256 -2.22 -10.07 -0.87
CA ARG A 256 -1.20 -11.12 -0.74
C ARG A 256 -0.50 -11.05 0.61
N PHE A 257 -0.25 -9.83 1.07
CA PHE A 257 0.36 -9.59 2.37
C PHE A 257 -0.58 -9.96 3.51
N SER A 258 -1.87 -9.61 3.43
CA SER A 258 -2.87 -10.01 4.43
C SER A 258 -2.93 -11.52 4.58
N ALA A 259 -2.99 -12.27 3.49
CA ALA A 259 -3.00 -13.74 3.50
C ALA A 259 -1.73 -14.38 4.11
N TRP A 260 -0.58 -13.69 4.03
CA TRP A 260 0.68 -14.17 4.59
C TRP A 260 0.78 -14.02 6.11
N ILE A 261 0.17 -12.97 6.69
CA ILE A 261 0.27 -12.66 8.13
C ILE A 261 -0.17 -13.85 9.01
N PRO A 262 -1.35 -14.48 8.80
CA PRO A 262 -1.77 -15.63 9.61
C PRO A 262 -0.83 -16.82 9.50
N GLN A 263 -0.30 -17.09 8.29
CA GLN A 263 0.67 -18.16 8.07
C GLN A 263 1.94 -17.88 8.88
N ARG A 264 2.49 -16.66 8.77
CA ARG A 264 3.71 -16.30 9.48
C ARG A 264 3.53 -16.31 10.99
N ARG A 265 2.37 -15.88 11.48
CA ARG A 265 2.02 -15.96 12.91
C ARG A 265 2.08 -17.38 13.43
N LYS A 266 1.52 -18.33 12.68
CA LYS A 266 1.58 -19.75 13.04
C LYS A 266 3.03 -20.26 13.08
N GLU A 267 3.85 -19.92 12.09
CA GLU A 267 5.27 -20.29 12.06
C GLU A 267 6.03 -19.73 13.27
N ILE A 268 5.82 -18.46 13.63
CA ILE A 268 6.46 -17.85 14.80
C ILE A 268 6.02 -18.54 16.09
N GLU A 269 4.75 -18.90 16.22
CA GLU A 269 4.25 -19.61 17.41
C GLU A 269 4.86 -21.02 17.52
N GLU A 270 4.98 -21.74 16.41
CA GLU A 270 5.68 -23.03 16.36
C GLU A 270 7.17 -22.85 16.73
N ASN A 271 7.83 -21.83 16.21
CA ASN A 271 9.24 -21.53 16.54
C ASN A 271 9.41 -21.16 18.01
N ARG A 272 8.50 -20.40 18.61
CA ARG A 272 8.48 -20.09 20.05
C ARG A 272 8.36 -21.36 20.88
N SER A 273 7.48 -22.28 20.50
CA SER A 273 7.31 -23.58 21.17
C SER A 273 8.58 -24.42 21.09
N TRP A 274 9.20 -24.53 19.90
CA TRP A 274 10.47 -25.23 19.71
C TRP A 274 11.61 -24.62 20.53
N ARG A 275 11.72 -23.29 20.56
CA ARG A 275 12.73 -22.58 21.35
C ARG A 275 12.54 -22.81 22.84
N ALA A 276 11.30 -22.82 23.34
CA ALA A 276 11.00 -23.12 24.74
C ALA A 276 11.41 -24.55 25.14
N ASP A 277 11.19 -25.54 24.27
CA ASP A 277 11.68 -26.91 24.49
C ASP A 277 13.21 -26.99 24.52
N GLN A 278 13.87 -26.29 23.60
CA GLN A 278 15.33 -26.23 23.53
C GLN A 278 15.92 -25.53 24.76
N ASP A 279 15.31 -24.46 25.25
CA ASP A 279 15.73 -23.74 26.44
C ASP A 279 15.50 -24.56 27.72
N ARG A 280 14.42 -25.35 27.78
CA ARG A 280 14.24 -26.35 28.85
C ARG A 280 15.39 -27.35 28.88
N LYS A 281 15.72 -27.95 27.73
CA LYS A 281 16.84 -28.90 27.60
C LYS A 281 18.19 -28.23 27.90
N ALA A 282 18.39 -26.97 27.54
CA ALA A 282 19.59 -26.23 27.92
C ALA A 282 19.73 -26.13 29.46
N ARG A 283 18.63 -25.81 30.17
CA ARG A 283 18.61 -25.75 31.64
C ARG A 283 18.86 -27.11 32.32
N GLU A 284 18.48 -28.21 31.66
CA GLU A 284 18.76 -29.58 32.12
C GLU A 284 20.23 -30.00 31.91
N GLY A 285 21.07 -29.15 31.31
CA GLY A 285 22.52 -29.36 31.19
C GLY A 285 22.97 -29.98 29.86
N TYR A 286 22.10 -30.07 28.85
CA TYR A 286 22.49 -30.60 27.54
C TYR A 286 23.36 -29.59 26.76
N ALA A 287 24.67 -29.88 26.67
CA ALA A 287 25.69 -29.00 26.09
C ALA A 287 25.39 -28.51 24.66
N PHE A 288 24.75 -29.34 23.82
CA PHE A 288 24.34 -28.98 22.46
C PHE A 288 23.37 -27.79 22.45
N TYR A 289 22.35 -27.79 23.32
CA TYR A 289 21.37 -26.71 23.40
C TYR A 289 21.92 -25.48 24.13
N MET A 290 22.87 -25.65 25.05
CA MET A 290 23.59 -24.54 25.67
C MET A 290 24.41 -23.74 24.65
N ALA A 291 25.10 -24.41 23.73
CA ALA A 291 25.91 -23.76 22.70
C ALA A 291 25.09 -22.87 21.74
N GLY A 292 23.86 -23.28 21.41
CA GLY A 292 22.97 -22.54 20.50
C GLY A 292 22.15 -21.41 21.13
N SER A 293 22.40 -21.02 22.38
CA SER A 293 21.57 -20.04 23.10
C SER A 293 21.52 -18.67 22.38
N LYS A 294 22.66 -18.19 21.89
CA LYS A 294 22.75 -16.90 21.20
C LYS A 294 21.98 -16.89 19.89
N GLU A 295 22.11 -17.96 19.09
CA GLU A 295 21.40 -18.10 17.82
C GLU A 295 19.87 -18.10 18.02
N ARG A 296 19.38 -18.73 19.10
CA ARG A 296 17.95 -18.73 19.45
C ARG A 296 17.46 -17.35 19.89
N GLU A 297 18.28 -16.61 20.63
CA GLU A 297 17.97 -15.24 21.06
C GLU A 297 17.96 -14.28 19.86
N GLU A 298 18.92 -14.40 18.94
CA GLU A 298 18.93 -13.63 17.69
C GLU A 298 17.71 -13.95 16.81
N ALA A 299 17.33 -15.22 16.70
CA ALA A 299 16.10 -15.62 15.99
C ALA A 299 14.84 -15.06 16.66
N ALA A 300 14.79 -15.04 18.00
CA ALA A 300 13.71 -14.42 18.77
C ALA A 300 13.53 -12.95 18.42
N ARG A 301 14.64 -12.21 18.49
CA ARG A 301 14.67 -10.78 18.23
C ARG A 301 14.24 -10.48 16.80
N LYS A 302 14.69 -11.28 15.83
CA LYS A 302 14.29 -11.13 14.43
C LYS A 302 12.78 -11.33 14.23
N GLU A 303 12.18 -12.32 14.88
CA GLU A 303 10.73 -12.55 14.80
C GLU A 303 9.91 -11.43 15.47
N GLU A 304 10.43 -10.82 16.55
CA GLU A 304 9.81 -9.66 17.19
C GLU A 304 9.92 -8.40 16.31
N GLU A 305 11.07 -8.18 15.67
CA GLU A 305 11.28 -7.12 14.68
C GLU A 305 10.31 -7.27 13.49
N GLU A 306 10.10 -8.50 12.98
CA GLU A 306 9.12 -8.79 11.93
C GLU A 306 7.69 -8.42 12.37
N GLN A 307 7.28 -8.75 13.60
CA GLN A 307 5.95 -8.38 14.13
C GLN A 307 5.78 -6.87 14.18
N PHE A 308 6.78 -6.17 14.70
CA PHE A 308 6.77 -4.71 14.77
C PHE A 308 6.66 -4.07 13.37
N ARG A 309 7.42 -4.57 12.40
CA ARG A 309 7.36 -4.10 11.01
C ARG A 309 6.00 -4.33 10.37
N VAL A 310 5.30 -5.43 10.68
CA VAL A 310 3.93 -5.67 10.17
C VAL A 310 2.96 -4.61 10.70
N ILE A 311 3.07 -4.26 11.98
CA ILE A 311 2.25 -3.20 12.58
C ILE A 311 2.56 -1.86 11.91
N GLN A 312 3.84 -1.47 11.83
CA GLN A 312 4.25 -0.21 11.19
C GLN A 312 3.82 -0.11 9.72
N LEU A 313 3.93 -1.20 8.97
CA LEU A 313 3.48 -1.25 7.59
C LEU A 313 1.97 -1.08 7.49
N THR A 314 1.21 -1.73 8.39
CA THR A 314 -0.25 -1.60 8.41
C THR A 314 -0.66 -0.18 8.78
N GLU A 315 -0.04 0.43 9.78
CA GLU A 315 -0.22 1.85 10.13
C GLU A 315 0.11 2.78 8.96
N PHE A 316 1.22 2.50 8.25
CA PHE A 316 1.57 3.23 7.05
C PHE A 316 0.46 3.13 5.99
N LEU A 317 -0.03 1.94 5.68
CA LEU A 317 -1.11 1.73 4.71
C LEU A 317 -2.43 2.39 5.13
N VAL A 318 -2.77 2.35 6.43
CA VAL A 318 -3.89 3.12 7.01
C VAL A 318 -3.71 4.62 6.74
N SER A 319 -2.51 5.16 6.98
CA SER A 319 -2.24 6.59 6.73
C SER A 319 -2.29 7.01 5.25
N GLN A 320 -2.25 6.06 4.31
CA GLN A 320 -2.39 6.36 2.87
C GLN A 320 -3.85 6.50 2.44
N ARG A 321 -4.80 6.07 3.27
CA ARG A 321 -6.23 6.23 3.01
C ARG A 321 -6.62 7.69 3.23
N LYS A 322 -7.50 8.20 2.37
CA LYS A 322 -8.01 9.59 2.42
C LYS A 322 -9.36 9.70 3.14
N ASP A 323 -9.96 8.57 3.50
CA ASP A 323 -11.24 8.54 4.19
C ASP A 323 -11.05 8.65 5.70
N ILE A 324 -11.93 9.42 6.35
CA ILE A 324 -11.94 9.65 7.80
C ILE A 324 -12.19 8.33 8.57
N ILE A 325 -12.86 7.35 7.95
CA ILE A 325 -13.19 6.06 8.58
C ILE A 325 -11.90 5.31 8.95
N SER A 326 -10.91 5.32 8.05
CA SER A 326 -9.64 4.61 8.20
C SER A 326 -8.80 5.10 9.38
N GLU A 327 -8.93 6.37 9.78
CA GLU A 327 -8.16 6.98 10.89
C GLU A 327 -8.42 6.32 12.26
N TYR A 328 -9.55 5.62 12.40
CA TYR A 328 -9.97 5.00 13.67
C TYR A 328 -9.59 3.52 13.78
N PHE A 329 -8.91 2.98 12.78
CA PHE A 329 -8.33 1.64 12.87
C PHE A 329 -7.05 1.69 13.71
N THR A 330 -6.86 0.68 14.57
CA THR A 330 -5.67 0.57 15.42
C THR A 330 -5.00 -0.76 15.15
N PRO A 331 -3.97 -0.77 14.28
CA PRO A 331 -3.25 -1.99 13.94
C PRO A 331 -2.56 -2.61 15.15
N THR A 332 -2.78 -3.91 15.34
CA THR A 332 -2.08 -4.76 16.29
C THR A 332 -1.66 -6.04 15.58
N TRP A 333 -0.71 -6.77 16.14
CA TRP A 333 -0.24 -8.02 15.54
C TRP A 333 -1.39 -9.00 15.25
N GLU A 334 -2.43 -9.02 16.10
CA GLU A 334 -3.58 -9.90 16.02
C GLU A 334 -4.54 -9.52 14.90
N ASN A 335 -4.75 -8.22 14.66
CA ASN A 335 -5.80 -7.72 13.77
C ASN A 335 -5.30 -7.19 12.41
N CYS A 336 -3.98 -7.06 12.19
CA CYS A 336 -3.43 -6.50 10.94
C CYS A 336 -3.96 -7.23 9.69
N SER A 337 -4.10 -8.55 9.74
CA SER A 337 -4.68 -9.34 8.63
C SER A 337 -6.10 -8.87 8.31
N ASP A 338 -6.96 -8.76 9.32
CA ASP A 338 -8.37 -8.38 9.15
C ASP A 338 -8.53 -6.94 8.65
N ILE A 339 -7.68 -6.02 9.11
CA ILE A 339 -7.65 -4.62 8.63
C ILE A 339 -7.27 -4.58 7.15
N LEU A 340 -6.22 -5.30 6.76
CA LEU A 340 -5.75 -5.32 5.37
C LEU A 340 -6.72 -6.05 4.43
N ASP A 341 -7.42 -7.06 4.93
CA ASP A 341 -8.51 -7.72 4.20
C ASP A 341 -9.66 -6.73 3.92
N LEU A 342 -10.03 -5.90 4.90
CA LEU A 342 -11.01 -4.84 4.70
C LEU A 342 -10.53 -3.79 3.68
N PHE A 343 -9.26 -3.40 3.72
CA PHE A 343 -8.71 -2.39 2.82
C PHE A 343 -8.48 -2.89 1.39
N SER A 344 -8.38 -4.21 1.22
CA SER A 344 -8.33 -4.86 -0.09
C SER A 344 -9.67 -4.81 -0.84
N LEU A 345 -10.76 -4.51 -0.14
CA LEU A 345 -12.09 -4.43 -0.74
C LEU A 345 -12.27 -3.12 -1.53
N PRO A 346 -13.09 -3.14 -2.60
CA PRO A 346 -13.65 -1.93 -3.17
C PRO A 346 -14.27 -1.04 -2.10
N PHE A 347 -14.14 0.28 -2.25
CA PHE A 347 -14.50 1.24 -1.22
C PHE A 347 -15.95 1.08 -0.73
N ASP A 348 -16.90 0.83 -1.64
CA ASP A 348 -18.31 0.62 -1.30
C ASP A 348 -18.51 -0.60 -0.38
N LYS A 349 -17.78 -1.69 -0.66
CA LYS A 349 -17.79 -2.92 0.16
C LYS A 349 -17.11 -2.68 1.52
N PHE A 350 -16.03 -1.89 1.54
CA PHE A 350 -15.36 -1.49 2.76
C PHE A 350 -16.32 -0.72 3.69
N VAL A 351 -17.01 0.32 3.17
CA VAL A 351 -18.00 1.09 3.95
C VAL A 351 -19.13 0.18 4.43
N ALA A 352 -19.64 -0.72 3.58
CA ALA A 352 -20.66 -1.67 3.97
C ALA A 352 -20.24 -2.57 5.15
N LYS A 353 -18.97 -3.04 5.16
CA LYS A 353 -18.43 -3.81 6.29
C LYS A 353 -18.28 -2.95 7.55
N CYS A 354 -17.88 -1.69 7.42
CA CYS A 354 -17.78 -0.76 8.54
C CYS A 354 -19.15 -0.35 9.13
N LEU A 355 -20.23 -0.33 8.33
CA LEU A 355 -21.60 -0.19 8.84
C LEU A 355 -22.03 -1.39 9.72
N CYS A 356 -21.37 -2.54 9.54
CA CYS A 356 -21.59 -3.77 10.30
C CYS A 356 -20.50 -4.01 11.36
N ILE A 357 -19.70 -3.00 11.74
CA ILE A 357 -18.48 -3.19 12.53
C ILE A 357 -18.74 -3.80 13.91
N HIS A 358 -19.86 -3.49 14.57
CA HIS A 358 -20.18 -4.01 15.90
C HIS A 358 -20.67 -5.47 15.91
N ASP A 359 -20.79 -6.08 14.74
CA ASP A 359 -20.97 -7.52 14.59
C ASP A 359 -19.63 -8.27 14.51
N HIS A 360 -18.53 -7.57 14.21
CA HIS A 360 -17.21 -8.18 14.13
C HIS A 360 -16.69 -8.45 15.55
N ASN A 361 -16.30 -9.70 15.80
CA ASN A 361 -15.74 -10.11 17.10
C ASN A 361 -14.28 -9.67 17.30
N ILE A 362 -13.66 -9.12 16.26
CA ILE A 362 -12.25 -8.73 16.25
C ILE A 362 -12.16 -7.23 16.59
N ASN A 363 -11.30 -6.89 17.54
CA ASN A 363 -11.01 -5.50 17.86
C ASN A 363 -10.16 -4.89 16.73
N LEU A 364 -10.78 -4.04 15.91
CA LEU A 364 -10.14 -3.40 14.76
C LEU A 364 -9.67 -1.97 15.08
N GLY A 365 -9.90 -1.49 16.30
CA GLY A 365 -9.70 -0.11 16.72
C GLY A 365 -10.96 0.46 17.36
N ASP A 366 -11.20 1.76 17.18
CA ASP A 366 -12.38 2.40 17.74
C ASP A 366 -13.63 2.13 16.89
N HIS A 367 -14.27 0.98 17.15
CA HIS A 367 -15.50 0.58 16.48
C HIS A 367 -16.62 1.63 16.56
N ARG A 368 -16.66 2.45 17.63
CA ARG A 368 -17.71 3.48 17.77
C ARG A 368 -17.50 4.58 16.73
N ASN A 369 -16.27 5.05 16.59
CA ASN A 369 -15.94 6.07 15.60
C ASN A 369 -15.96 5.51 14.18
N ILE A 370 -15.50 4.27 13.95
CA ILE A 370 -15.61 3.59 12.65
C ILE A 370 -17.07 3.54 12.20
N PHE A 371 -17.98 3.08 13.09
CA PHE A 371 -19.41 3.05 12.79
C PHE A 371 -19.98 4.44 12.52
N PHE A 372 -19.67 5.41 13.40
CA PHE A 372 -20.15 6.79 13.29
C PHE A 372 -19.76 7.43 11.95
N TRP A 373 -18.49 7.35 11.56
CA TRP A 373 -18.01 7.96 10.32
C TRP A 373 -18.48 7.21 9.07
N SER A 374 -18.75 5.90 9.17
CA SER A 374 -19.36 5.13 8.08
C SER A 374 -20.81 5.55 7.83
N VAL A 375 -21.59 5.73 8.90
CA VAL A 375 -22.96 6.25 8.80
C VAL A 375 -22.95 7.69 8.29
N ASN A 376 -22.06 8.53 8.83
CA ASN A 376 -21.93 9.92 8.37
C ASN A 376 -21.53 10.01 6.90
N HIS A 377 -20.64 9.14 6.42
CA HIS A 377 -20.27 9.08 5.00
C HIS A 377 -21.50 8.84 4.12
N CYS A 378 -22.34 7.86 4.47
CA CYS A 378 -23.57 7.58 3.72
C CYS A 378 -24.56 8.76 3.78
N ILE A 379 -24.71 9.41 4.94
CA ILE A 379 -25.57 10.58 5.11
C ILE A 379 -25.07 11.76 4.27
N GLN A 380 -23.76 11.98 4.19
CA GLN A 380 -23.17 13.03 3.36
C GLN A 380 -23.42 12.78 1.88
N LEU A 381 -23.33 11.53 1.42
CA LEU A 381 -23.69 11.16 0.06
C LEU A 381 -25.18 11.44 -0.23
N LEU A 382 -26.08 11.08 0.68
CA LEU A 382 -27.52 11.38 0.55
C LEU A 382 -27.79 12.90 0.50
N ARG A 383 -27.10 13.69 1.31
CA ARG A 383 -27.24 15.17 1.33
C ARG A 383 -26.67 15.84 0.09
N ALA A 384 -25.65 15.24 -0.53
CA ALA A 384 -25.04 15.73 -1.76
C ALA A 384 -25.78 15.27 -3.03
N ASP A 385 -26.98 14.70 -2.90
CA ASP A 385 -27.78 14.14 -4.00
C ASP A 385 -27.06 13.01 -4.77
N LYS A 386 -26.14 12.31 -4.10
CA LYS A 386 -25.40 11.15 -4.64
C LYS A 386 -26.02 9.84 -4.18
N SER A 387 -27.33 9.72 -4.36
CA SER A 387 -28.08 8.53 -3.96
C SER A 387 -27.59 7.26 -4.68
N ASP A 388 -27.14 7.38 -5.94
CA ASP A 388 -26.55 6.30 -6.73
C ASP A 388 -25.27 5.70 -6.10
N ASP A 389 -24.48 6.49 -5.37
CA ASP A 389 -23.29 5.97 -4.70
C ASP A 389 -23.68 5.16 -3.45
N VAL A 390 -24.75 5.58 -2.76
CA VAL A 390 -25.28 4.87 -1.59
C VAL A 390 -25.94 3.55 -1.99
N THR A 391 -26.63 3.50 -3.14
CA THR A 391 -27.24 2.27 -3.66
C THR A 391 -26.21 1.22 -4.08
N ARG A 392 -24.93 1.60 -4.32
CA ARG A 392 -23.83 0.64 -4.52
C ARG A 392 -23.32 0.02 -3.22
N ILE A 393 -23.48 0.71 -2.09
CA ILE A 393 -23.03 0.23 -0.76
C ILE A 393 -24.02 -0.82 -0.21
N PHE A 394 -25.32 -0.55 -0.25
CA PHE A 394 -26.34 -1.38 0.40
C PHE A 394 -26.42 -2.85 -0.03
N PRO A 395 -26.19 -3.23 -1.30
CA PRO A 395 -26.15 -4.64 -1.71
C PRO A 395 -25.08 -5.46 -0.95
N HIS A 396 -24.11 -4.80 -0.33
CA HIS A 396 -23.04 -5.42 0.44
C HIS A 396 -23.28 -5.36 1.96
N VAL A 397 -24.35 -4.69 2.40
CA VAL A 397 -24.72 -4.55 3.80
C VAL A 397 -25.62 -5.72 4.20
N ASP A 398 -25.15 -6.50 5.19
CA ASP A 398 -26.00 -7.50 5.82
C ASP A 398 -26.97 -6.82 6.79
N LEU A 399 -28.28 -7.03 6.59
CA LEU A 399 -29.32 -6.38 7.38
C LEU A 399 -29.18 -6.72 8.88
N PHE A 400 -28.90 -7.97 9.21
CA PHE A 400 -28.82 -8.43 10.58
C PHE A 400 -27.62 -7.78 11.30
N SER A 401 -26.44 -7.82 10.69
CA SER A 401 -25.23 -7.19 11.23
C SER A 401 -25.34 -5.66 11.29
N ALA A 402 -26.01 -5.04 10.31
CA ALA A 402 -26.23 -3.60 10.30
C ALA A 402 -27.18 -3.18 11.43
N VAL A 403 -28.37 -3.77 11.51
CA VAL A 403 -29.34 -3.50 12.59
C VAL A 403 -28.69 -3.72 13.95
N ARG A 404 -27.93 -4.81 14.12
CA ARG A 404 -27.14 -5.08 15.33
C ARG A 404 -26.19 -3.94 15.65
N SER A 405 -25.51 -3.39 14.65
CA SER A 405 -24.58 -2.28 14.83
C SER A 405 -25.27 -0.98 15.21
N PHE A 406 -26.44 -0.67 14.61
CA PHE A 406 -27.26 0.47 15.01
C PHE A 406 -27.75 0.36 16.45
N VAL A 407 -28.25 -0.81 16.88
CA VAL A 407 -28.76 -0.99 18.26
C VAL A 407 -27.65 -1.06 19.32
N ARG A 408 -26.42 -1.41 18.92
CA ARG A 408 -25.22 -1.37 19.78
C ARG A 408 -24.52 -0.01 19.80
N ALA A 409 -24.91 0.91 18.93
CA ALA A 409 -24.28 2.21 18.88
C ALA A 409 -24.56 2.97 20.18
N ASN A 410 -23.52 3.41 20.87
CA ASN A 410 -23.66 4.20 22.11
C ASN A 410 -24.28 5.59 21.89
N ARG A 411 -24.43 6.02 20.64
CA ARG A 411 -25.08 7.27 20.24
C ARG A 411 -25.93 7.03 19.00
N TYR A 412 -27.16 7.52 19.01
CA TYR A 412 -28.05 7.52 17.85
C TYR A 412 -28.42 8.96 17.53
N TYR A 413 -28.11 9.39 16.31
CA TYR A 413 -28.47 10.72 15.82
C TYR A 413 -29.77 10.63 15.02
N PRO A 414 -30.65 11.65 15.06
CA PRO A 414 -31.90 11.64 14.29
C PRO A 414 -31.69 11.36 12.79
N SER A 415 -30.57 11.83 12.21
CA SER A 415 -30.20 11.58 10.82
C SER A 415 -29.92 10.12 10.48
N TYR A 416 -29.74 9.25 11.47
CA TYR A 416 -29.55 7.81 11.25
C TYR A 416 -30.86 7.15 10.82
N TYR A 417 -32.00 7.76 11.15
CA TYR A 417 -33.33 7.24 10.83
C TYR A 417 -33.52 7.06 9.33
N ASP A 418 -33.10 8.03 8.52
CA ASP A 418 -33.24 7.97 7.06
C ASP A 418 -32.37 6.87 6.46
N LEU A 419 -31.13 6.74 6.94
CA LEU A 419 -30.23 5.68 6.49
C LEU A 419 -30.75 4.28 6.88
N LEU A 420 -31.18 4.13 8.13
CA LEU A 420 -31.73 2.88 8.64
C LEU A 420 -33.02 2.48 7.89
N LYS A 421 -33.84 3.46 7.52
CA LYS A 421 -35.04 3.25 6.68
C LYS A 421 -34.68 2.68 5.31
N LEU A 422 -33.61 3.17 4.69
CA LEU A 422 -33.12 2.63 3.42
C LEU A 422 -32.52 1.23 3.55
N ILE A 423 -31.77 0.97 4.62
CA ILE A 423 -31.17 -0.36 4.90
C ILE A 423 -32.26 -1.42 5.13
N ILE A 424 -33.30 -1.09 5.89
CA ILE A 424 -34.43 -2.00 6.13
C ILE A 424 -35.26 -2.19 4.86
N GLY A 425 -35.57 -1.11 4.14
CA GLY A 425 -36.31 -1.14 2.88
C GLY A 425 -37.57 -2.01 2.96
N ASP A 426 -37.63 -3.03 2.09
CA ASP A 426 -38.74 -3.98 2.02
C ASP A 426 -38.59 -5.18 2.96
N ARG A 427 -37.43 -5.34 3.62
CA ARG A 427 -37.10 -6.46 4.53
C ARG A 427 -37.58 -6.22 5.96
N ARG A 428 -38.77 -5.65 6.10
CA ARG A 428 -39.34 -5.19 7.38
C ARG A 428 -39.57 -6.31 8.39
N THR A 429 -40.18 -7.41 7.96
CA THR A 429 -40.43 -8.58 8.81
C THR A 429 -39.13 -9.17 9.36
N GLU A 430 -38.11 -9.26 8.52
CA GLU A 430 -36.79 -9.76 8.91
C GLU A 430 -36.10 -8.85 9.93
N ALA A 431 -36.26 -7.53 9.80
CA ALA A 431 -35.77 -6.57 10.78
C ALA A 431 -36.45 -6.73 12.15
N LEU A 432 -37.77 -6.98 12.18
CA LEU A 432 -38.50 -7.27 13.42
C LEU A 432 -38.03 -8.58 14.08
N GLN A 433 -37.92 -9.67 13.30
CA GLN A 433 -37.42 -10.96 13.80
C GLN A 433 -36.01 -10.83 14.38
N THR A 434 -35.15 -10.08 13.68
CA THR A 434 -33.79 -9.75 14.12
C THR A 434 -33.79 -9.01 15.46
N LEU A 435 -34.68 -8.02 15.60
CA LEU A 435 -34.80 -7.22 16.82
C LEU A 435 -35.27 -8.06 18.01
N VAL A 436 -36.30 -8.90 17.83
CA VAL A 436 -36.76 -9.85 18.87
C VAL A 436 -35.60 -10.73 19.34
N ARG A 437 -34.83 -11.31 18.40
CA ARG A 437 -33.68 -12.18 18.72
C ARG A 437 -32.60 -11.47 19.53
N PHE A 438 -32.36 -10.17 19.29
CA PHE A 438 -31.39 -9.39 20.06
C PHE A 438 -31.86 -9.12 21.48
N LEU A 439 -33.13 -8.74 21.63
CA LEU A 439 -33.70 -8.43 22.93
C LEU A 439 -33.91 -9.65 23.82
N SER A 440 -33.98 -10.87 23.24
CA SER A 440 -33.93 -12.12 24.02
C SER A 440 -32.62 -12.32 24.79
N THR A 441 -31.55 -11.60 24.43
CA THR A 441 -30.29 -11.62 25.19
C THR A 441 -30.19 -10.38 26.08
N PRO A 442 -30.12 -10.54 27.42
CA PRO A 442 -30.05 -9.41 28.34
C PRO A 442 -28.74 -8.65 28.15
N ARG A 443 -28.85 -7.41 27.67
CA ARG A 443 -27.73 -6.49 27.42
C ARG A 443 -28.24 -5.05 27.38
N ASP A 444 -27.35 -4.09 27.61
CA ASP A 444 -27.65 -2.66 27.46
C ASP A 444 -27.72 -2.28 25.98
N TRP A 445 -28.91 -2.39 25.40
CA TRP A 445 -29.20 -1.94 24.04
C TRP A 445 -29.57 -0.45 24.02
N TYR A 446 -29.19 0.26 22.95
CA TYR A 446 -29.53 1.68 22.86
C TYR A 446 -31.00 1.86 22.50
N ALA A 447 -31.77 2.35 23.47
CA ALA A 447 -33.23 2.45 23.42
C ALA A 447 -33.80 3.17 22.18
N THR A 448 -33.22 4.31 21.82
CA THR A 448 -33.64 5.09 20.64
C THR A 448 -33.43 4.31 19.34
N ALA A 449 -32.36 3.52 19.26
CA ALA A 449 -32.07 2.73 18.08
C ALA A 449 -33.05 1.56 17.95
N VAL A 450 -33.31 0.84 19.05
CA VAL A 450 -34.31 -0.24 19.11
C VAL A 450 -35.69 0.27 18.70
N ALA A 451 -36.13 1.38 19.29
CA ALA A 451 -37.42 2.00 18.95
C ALA A 451 -37.46 2.51 17.50
N SER A 452 -36.36 3.03 16.96
CA SER A 452 -36.28 3.44 15.56
C SER A 452 -36.42 2.26 14.60
N VAL A 453 -35.69 1.16 14.85
CA VAL A 453 -35.80 -0.08 14.06
C VAL A 453 -37.24 -0.58 14.08
N PHE A 454 -37.87 -0.63 15.26
CA PHE A 454 -39.26 -1.06 15.42
C PHE A 454 -40.24 -0.21 14.61
N VAL A 455 -40.18 1.12 14.75
CA VAL A 455 -41.06 2.05 14.03
C VAL A 455 -40.86 1.97 12.52
N ILE A 456 -39.61 1.89 12.05
CA ILE A 456 -39.30 1.78 10.62
C ILE A 456 -39.84 0.47 10.05
N ALA A 457 -39.61 -0.65 10.76
CA ALA A 457 -40.02 -1.96 10.31
C ALA A 457 -41.55 -2.15 10.36
N ALA A 458 -42.25 -1.55 11.32
CA ALA A 458 -43.71 -1.56 11.34
C ALA A 458 -44.29 -0.77 10.14
N GLY A 459 -43.65 0.34 9.75
CA GLY A 459 -44.11 1.19 8.65
C GLY A 459 -45.37 2.01 8.97
N SER A 460 -45.85 2.78 8.00
CA SER A 460 -46.99 3.70 8.18
C SER A 460 -48.36 3.00 8.28
N SER A 461 -48.46 1.77 7.80
CA SER A 461 -49.63 0.90 7.93
C SER A 461 -49.15 -0.42 8.50
N PRO A 462 -49.15 -0.58 9.83
CA PRO A 462 -48.50 -1.71 10.47
C PRO A 462 -49.15 -3.02 10.07
N GLN A 463 -48.43 -3.82 9.29
CA GLN A 463 -48.77 -5.21 8.98
C GLN A 463 -47.77 -6.09 9.72
N PHE A 464 -48.23 -6.66 10.83
CA PHE A 464 -47.37 -7.48 11.67
C PHE A 464 -47.48 -8.95 11.29
N PRO A 465 -46.38 -9.72 11.34
CA PRO A 465 -46.44 -11.16 11.18
C PRO A 465 -47.24 -11.76 12.34
N SER A 466 -48.26 -12.56 12.04
CA SER A 466 -49.13 -13.17 13.06
C SER A 466 -48.42 -14.21 13.95
N ASP A 467 -47.27 -14.70 13.49
CA ASP A 467 -46.42 -15.70 14.16
C ASP A 467 -45.33 -15.08 15.05
N LEU A 468 -45.15 -13.75 15.00
CA LEU A 468 -44.05 -13.08 15.71
C LEU A 468 -44.55 -12.33 16.94
N ASP A 469 -44.13 -12.78 18.11
CA ASP A 469 -44.43 -12.10 19.37
C ASP A 469 -43.51 -10.89 19.61
N LEU A 470 -44.08 -9.68 19.53
CA LEU A 470 -43.39 -8.41 19.75
C LEU A 470 -43.41 -7.93 21.21
N SER A 471 -43.98 -8.68 22.14
CA SER A 471 -44.08 -8.29 23.56
C SER A 471 -42.73 -7.94 24.18
N THR A 472 -41.65 -8.66 23.83
CA THR A 472 -40.27 -8.35 24.26
C THR A 472 -39.79 -6.97 23.77
N ILE A 473 -40.14 -6.57 22.55
CA ILE A 473 -39.79 -5.24 22.01
C ILE A 473 -40.56 -4.15 22.75
N ILE A 474 -41.86 -4.37 22.98
CA ILE A 474 -42.74 -3.44 23.71
C ILE A 474 -42.24 -3.25 25.14
N SER A 475 -41.87 -4.34 25.82
CA SER A 475 -41.28 -4.36 27.15
C SER A 475 -39.95 -3.60 27.20
N HIS A 476 -39.11 -3.72 26.16
CA HIS A 476 -37.87 -2.97 26.10
C HIS A 476 -38.11 -1.46 25.93
N ILE A 477 -39.02 -1.07 25.02
CA ILE A 477 -39.36 0.33 24.75
C ILE A 477 -40.00 1.00 25.98
N SER A 478 -40.74 0.25 26.79
CA SER A 478 -41.32 0.73 28.06
C SER A 478 -40.31 0.82 29.21
N ARG A 479 -39.25 0.01 29.21
CA ARG A 479 -38.19 0.15 30.22
C ARG A 479 -37.23 1.27 29.88
N TYR A 480 -36.94 1.44 28.59
CA TYR A 480 -35.97 2.40 28.09
C TYR A 480 -36.64 3.30 27.05
N HIS A 481 -37.12 4.45 27.51
CA HIS A 481 -37.80 5.41 26.66
C HIS A 481 -36.80 6.24 25.88
N SER A 482 -37.09 6.45 24.61
CA SER A 482 -36.43 7.50 23.83
C SER A 482 -37.37 8.67 23.59
N TRP A 483 -36.89 9.85 23.95
CA TRP A 483 -37.60 11.11 23.72
C TRP A 483 -38.05 11.27 22.26
N TRP A 484 -37.18 10.92 21.31
CA TRP A 484 -37.39 11.17 19.88
C TRP A 484 -38.38 10.23 19.22
N THR A 485 -38.52 9.01 19.73
CA THR A 485 -39.30 7.95 19.08
C THR A 485 -40.50 7.49 19.90
N TRP A 486 -40.65 7.92 21.15
CA TRP A 486 -41.72 7.42 22.04
C TRP A 486 -43.12 7.56 21.46
N ARG A 487 -43.49 8.71 20.91
CA ARG A 487 -44.84 8.89 20.32
C ARG A 487 -45.09 7.87 19.21
N LYS A 488 -44.22 7.82 18.20
CA LYS A 488 -44.37 6.88 17.07
C LYS A 488 -44.30 5.42 17.53
N ALA A 489 -43.41 5.09 18.45
CA ALA A 489 -43.25 3.74 18.97
C ALA A 489 -44.47 3.30 19.79
N SER A 490 -45.02 4.16 20.65
CA SER A 490 -46.22 3.86 21.44
C SER A 490 -47.47 3.71 20.56
N ASP A 491 -47.66 4.60 19.57
CA ASP A 491 -48.75 4.49 18.59
C ASP A 491 -48.64 3.16 17.81
N THR A 492 -47.43 2.80 17.38
CA THR A 492 -47.15 1.54 16.66
C THR A 492 -47.40 0.31 17.54
N SER A 493 -46.94 0.34 18.81
CA SER A 493 -47.14 -0.74 19.76
C SER A 493 -48.61 -0.95 20.08
N ILE A 494 -49.40 0.11 20.25
CA ILE A 494 -50.85 0.00 20.46
C ILE A 494 -51.55 -0.57 19.22
N ALA A 495 -51.14 -0.15 18.02
CA ALA A 495 -51.68 -0.71 16.78
C ALA A 495 -51.42 -2.23 16.68
N TYR A 496 -50.25 -2.71 17.10
CA TYR A 496 -49.94 -4.13 17.22
C TYR A 496 -50.83 -4.83 18.25
N LEU A 497 -50.90 -4.29 19.49
CA LEU A 497 -51.68 -4.89 20.57
C LEU A 497 -53.18 -4.98 20.23
N GLY A 498 -53.70 -4.06 19.42
CA GLY A 498 -55.08 -4.11 18.92
C GLY A 498 -55.33 -5.20 17.85
N GLN A 499 -54.28 -5.71 17.20
CA GLN A 499 -54.36 -6.77 16.19
C GLN A 499 -54.07 -8.17 16.76
N CYS A 500 -53.52 -8.25 17.97
CA CYS A 500 -53.02 -9.49 18.57
C CYS A 500 -53.82 -9.93 19.78
N GLU A 501 -53.83 -11.24 20.02
CA GLU A 501 -54.47 -11.80 21.21
C GLU A 501 -53.49 -11.71 22.41
N ILE A 502 -53.65 -10.68 23.24
CA ILE A 502 -52.74 -10.36 24.38
C ILE A 502 -52.52 -11.55 25.32
N SER A 503 -53.52 -12.43 25.46
CA SER A 503 -53.46 -13.64 26.28
C SER A 503 -52.39 -14.66 25.83
N SER A 504 -51.92 -14.57 24.59
CA SER A 504 -50.93 -15.50 23.99
C SER A 504 -49.48 -14.99 24.03
N MET A 505 -49.24 -13.79 24.57
CA MET A 505 -47.93 -13.15 24.57
C MET A 505 -46.99 -13.73 25.63
N SER A 506 -45.69 -13.74 25.34
CA SER A 506 -44.64 -14.27 26.20
C SER A 506 -44.21 -13.35 27.34
N ASP A 507 -44.35 -12.02 27.22
CA ASP A 507 -44.05 -11.05 28.29
C ASP A 507 -45.27 -10.17 28.68
N PRO A 508 -46.28 -10.74 29.37
CA PRO A 508 -47.47 -9.99 29.80
C PRO A 508 -47.14 -8.89 30.82
N ALA A 509 -46.11 -9.08 31.66
CA ALA A 509 -45.68 -8.08 32.63
C ALA A 509 -45.08 -6.84 31.96
N GLY A 510 -44.26 -7.03 30.92
CA GLY A 510 -43.73 -5.94 30.09
C GLY A 510 -44.80 -5.16 29.34
N VAL A 511 -45.81 -5.86 28.81
CA VAL A 511 -46.98 -5.25 28.16
C VAL A 511 -47.82 -4.46 29.16
N HIS A 512 -48.08 -5.00 30.35
CA HIS A 512 -48.78 -4.27 31.42
C HIS A 512 -48.05 -2.98 31.80
N HIS A 513 -46.73 -3.04 31.99
CA HIS A 513 -45.92 -1.87 32.28
C HIS A 513 -45.99 -0.81 31.18
N PHE A 514 -45.88 -1.23 29.92
CA PHE A 514 -46.02 -0.35 28.75
C PHE A 514 -47.38 0.36 28.69
N LEU A 515 -48.47 -0.39 28.89
CA LEU A 515 -49.81 0.20 28.86
C LEU A 515 -49.99 1.23 29.97
N HIS A 516 -49.51 0.93 31.19
CA HIS A 516 -49.55 1.87 32.31
C HIS A 516 -48.76 3.16 32.00
N GLN A 517 -47.60 3.05 31.35
CA GLN A 517 -46.86 4.23 30.90
C GLN A 517 -47.57 5.01 29.79
N CYS A 518 -48.25 4.34 28.86
CA CYS A 518 -49.03 5.04 27.85
C CYS A 518 -50.13 5.93 28.44
N VAL A 519 -50.66 5.54 29.61
CA VAL A 519 -51.70 6.28 30.33
C VAL A 519 -51.11 7.41 31.16
N HIS A 520 -50.12 7.09 31.99
CA HIS A 520 -49.66 7.96 33.08
C HIS A 520 -48.38 8.73 32.79
N MET A 521 -47.64 8.39 31.73
CA MET A 521 -46.34 8.99 31.50
C MET A 521 -46.47 10.40 30.93
N GLU A 522 -45.85 11.34 31.65
CA GLU A 522 -45.63 12.72 31.27
C GLU A 522 -44.12 12.96 31.30
N VAL A 523 -43.47 12.91 30.13
CA VAL A 523 -42.02 13.12 30.06
C VAL A 523 -41.74 14.60 29.83
N PRO A 524 -40.95 15.27 30.69
CA PRO A 524 -40.51 16.66 30.48
C PRO A 524 -39.46 16.74 29.37
N HIS A 525 -39.53 17.75 28.49
CA HIS A 525 -38.55 17.93 27.41
C HIS A 525 -37.15 18.26 27.99
N PRO A 526 -36.08 17.57 27.56
CA PRO A 526 -34.73 17.74 28.14
C PRO A 526 -34.19 19.17 28.07
N TRP A 527 -34.69 19.98 27.13
CA TRP A 527 -34.22 21.34 26.86
C TRP A 527 -35.33 22.39 26.89
N ALA A 528 -36.56 22.03 27.31
CA ALA A 528 -37.70 22.94 27.39
C ALA A 528 -38.61 22.51 28.54
N ALA A 529 -38.48 23.15 29.70
CA ALA A 529 -39.19 22.76 30.92
C ALA A 529 -40.73 22.78 30.78
N ASP A 530 -41.24 23.50 29.79
CA ASP A 530 -42.67 23.78 29.62
C ASP A 530 -43.35 22.85 28.60
N GLU A 531 -42.57 22.04 27.85
CA GLU A 531 -43.10 21.05 26.91
C GLU A 531 -43.09 19.64 27.52
N VAL A 532 -44.26 19.21 27.99
CA VAL A 532 -44.51 17.81 28.40
C VAL A 532 -45.01 17.04 27.19
N TRP A 533 -44.24 16.06 26.71
CA TRP A 533 -44.68 15.21 25.61
C TRP A 533 -45.48 14.02 26.11
N ARG A 534 -46.72 13.97 25.64
CA ARG A 534 -47.72 12.96 25.93
C ARG A 534 -47.84 11.97 24.75
N THR A 535 -48.16 10.72 25.07
CA THR A 535 -48.77 9.77 24.11
C THR A 535 -49.96 10.43 23.41
N SER A 536 -50.24 10.02 22.17
CA SER A 536 -51.40 10.56 21.45
C SER A 536 -52.68 10.27 22.25
N PRO A 537 -53.69 11.17 22.21
CA PRO A 537 -54.95 10.94 22.92
C PRO A 537 -55.59 9.59 22.57
N ASP A 538 -55.49 9.19 21.30
CA ASP A 538 -56.01 7.91 20.80
C ASP A 538 -55.25 6.73 21.40
N THR A 539 -53.92 6.76 21.41
CA THR A 539 -53.07 5.74 22.04
C THR A 539 -53.31 5.64 23.54
N ARG A 540 -53.52 6.77 24.24
CA ARG A 540 -53.88 6.78 25.66
C ARG A 540 -55.23 6.10 25.90
N ASN A 541 -56.25 6.45 25.12
CA ASN A 541 -57.59 5.88 25.25
C ASN A 541 -57.60 4.38 24.92
N ALA A 542 -56.92 3.97 23.86
CA ALA A 542 -56.76 2.57 23.50
C ALA A 542 -56.01 1.79 24.59
N ALA A 543 -54.95 2.36 25.18
CA ALA A 543 -54.24 1.73 26.28
C ALA A 543 -55.13 1.54 27.51
N LEU A 544 -55.98 2.51 27.86
CA LEU A 544 -56.97 2.40 28.94
C LEU A 544 -57.98 1.27 28.68
N ILE A 545 -58.48 1.16 27.44
CA ILE A 545 -59.42 0.11 27.05
C ILE A 545 -58.75 -1.27 27.20
N LEU A 546 -57.53 -1.44 26.69
CA LEU A 546 -56.79 -2.70 26.77
C LEU A 546 -56.44 -3.07 28.22
N LEU A 547 -56.08 -2.10 29.07
CA LEU A 547 -55.84 -2.34 30.51
C LEU A 547 -57.09 -2.87 31.19
N HIS A 548 -58.25 -2.21 31.00
CA HIS A 548 -59.50 -2.67 31.61
C HIS A 548 -59.95 -4.03 31.08
N GLN A 549 -59.78 -4.28 29.78
CA GLN A 549 -60.21 -5.54 29.15
C GLN A 549 -59.39 -6.75 29.62
N TYR A 550 -58.07 -6.56 29.84
CA TYR A 550 -57.14 -7.65 30.16
C TYR A 550 -56.57 -7.57 31.59
N GLU A 551 -57.11 -6.71 32.44
CA GLU A 551 -56.70 -6.51 33.84
C GLU A 551 -56.50 -7.83 34.62
N PRO A 552 -57.42 -8.82 34.57
CA PRO A 552 -57.28 -10.05 35.34
C PRO A 552 -56.10 -10.90 34.87
N PHE A 553 -55.85 -10.94 33.56
CA PHE A 553 -54.78 -11.71 32.96
C PHE A 553 -53.41 -11.05 33.19
N LEU A 554 -53.34 -9.73 33.03
CA LEU A 554 -52.10 -8.96 33.19
C LEU A 554 -51.65 -8.92 34.66
N THR A 555 -52.58 -8.79 35.62
CA THR A 555 -52.24 -8.77 37.05
C THR A 555 -51.90 -10.15 37.62
N SER A 556 -52.51 -11.23 37.11
CA SER A 556 -52.24 -12.60 37.59
C SER A 556 -50.88 -13.15 37.17
N ASN A 557 -50.29 -12.62 36.09
CA ASN A 557 -49.00 -13.06 35.55
C ASN A 557 -47.80 -12.17 35.98
N ILE A 558 -48.02 -11.14 36.80
CA ILE A 558 -46.94 -10.39 37.43
C ILE A 558 -46.44 -11.20 38.61
N ALA A 559 -45.25 -11.80 38.48
CA ALA A 559 -44.58 -12.41 39.62
C ALA A 559 -44.37 -11.33 40.70
N LEU A 560 -45.00 -11.52 41.87
CA LEU A 560 -44.67 -10.75 43.07
C LEU A 560 -43.16 -10.84 43.31
N PRO A 561 -42.45 -9.72 43.56
CA PRO A 561 -41.05 -9.80 43.96
C PRO A 561 -40.93 -10.65 45.24
N PRO A 562 -39.87 -11.46 45.41
CA PRO A 562 -39.64 -12.12 46.68
C PRO A 562 -39.51 -11.03 47.74
N TYR A 563 -40.32 -11.14 48.80
CA TYR A 563 -40.30 -10.25 49.95
C TYR A 563 -38.84 -10.00 50.40
N PRO A 564 -38.43 -8.75 50.66
CA PRO A 564 -37.16 -8.50 51.31
C PRO A 564 -37.23 -9.11 52.71
N ILE A 565 -36.33 -10.05 52.97
CA ILE A 565 -36.04 -10.49 54.34
C ILE A 565 -35.58 -9.24 55.09
N LEU A 566 -36.40 -8.82 56.06
CA LEU A 566 -36.07 -7.79 57.02
C LEU A 566 -34.77 -8.23 57.74
N PRO A 567 -33.67 -7.47 57.68
CA PRO A 567 -32.57 -7.73 58.58
C PRO A 567 -33.04 -7.34 59.97
N THR A 568 -33.12 -8.34 60.85
CA THR A 568 -33.24 -8.15 62.28
C THR A 568 -32.15 -7.17 62.72
N SER A 569 -32.59 -6.11 63.41
CA SER A 569 -31.76 -5.22 64.21
C SER A 569 -30.64 -6.02 64.89
N ASP A 570 -29.39 -5.60 64.67
CA ASP A 570 -28.53 -5.19 65.76
C ASP A 570 -27.25 -4.49 65.25
N ASN A 571 -26.90 -3.41 65.96
CA ASN A 571 -25.61 -2.71 66.00
C ASN A 571 -25.39 -1.50 65.06
N ILE A 572 -25.91 -0.35 65.52
CA ILE A 572 -25.15 0.86 65.92
C ILE A 572 -23.89 1.21 65.08
N VAL A 573 -23.91 2.36 64.38
CA VAL A 573 -22.99 3.54 64.52
C VAL A 573 -23.18 4.54 63.34
N SER A 574 -23.64 5.74 63.71
CA SER A 574 -23.39 7.13 63.24
C SER A 574 -23.03 7.53 61.78
N PRO A 575 -23.51 8.69 61.28
CA PRO A 575 -23.25 9.22 59.94
C PRO A 575 -22.09 10.23 59.90
N ASN A 576 -21.02 9.99 59.13
CA ASN A 576 -20.20 11.07 58.55
C ASN A 576 -19.24 10.59 57.44
N ARG A 577 -19.53 10.92 56.18
CA ARG A 577 -18.54 11.48 55.24
C ARG A 577 -19.21 11.97 53.96
N ARG A 578 -19.19 13.29 53.79
CA ARG A 578 -19.38 13.99 52.51
C ARG A 578 -18.08 13.97 51.70
N ASN A 579 -18.29 13.97 50.38
CA ASN A 579 -17.47 14.53 49.29
C ASN A 579 -16.26 13.74 48.76
N PRO A 580 -15.78 14.03 47.53
CA PRO A 580 -16.44 14.60 46.32
C PRO A 580 -15.99 13.93 44.98
N GLU A 581 -16.61 14.28 43.85
CA GLU A 581 -15.98 14.57 42.52
C GLU A 581 -16.98 14.36 41.37
N LEU A 582 -17.70 15.44 41.04
CA LEU A 582 -18.34 15.66 39.74
C LEU A 582 -18.42 17.18 39.59
N ASP A 583 -17.27 17.79 39.27
CA ASP A 583 -17.19 19.19 38.87
C ASP A 583 -17.40 19.30 37.37
N PHE A 584 -18.53 19.90 36.98
CA PHE A 584 -18.71 20.50 35.66
C PHE A 584 -18.52 22.02 35.81
N PRO A 585 -17.67 22.68 35.00
CA PRO A 585 -17.61 24.13 35.02
C PRO A 585 -18.74 24.73 34.17
N LEU A 586 -19.66 25.41 34.85
CA LEU A 586 -20.48 26.49 34.29
C LEU A 586 -19.63 27.76 34.27
N LEU A 587 -19.50 28.40 33.11
CA LEU A 587 -18.99 29.77 33.00
C LEU A 587 -19.97 30.62 32.20
N SER A 588 -20.56 31.59 32.89
CA SER A 588 -21.03 32.85 32.31
C SER A 588 -20.81 33.94 33.34
N ALA A 589 -19.80 34.79 33.09
CA ALA A 589 -19.82 36.22 33.43
C ALA A 589 -18.63 36.93 32.77
N SER A 590 -18.98 38.03 32.12
CA SER A 590 -18.16 39.12 31.59
C SER A 590 -17.06 39.63 32.54
N ASP A 591 -15.87 39.86 32.01
CA ASP A 591 -15.24 41.19 32.03
C ASP A 591 -14.11 41.28 30.99
N GLY A 592 -14.05 42.44 30.32
CA GLY A 592 -13.25 42.66 29.12
C GLY A 592 -11.79 43.00 29.35
N LEU A 593 -11.03 42.91 28.26
CA LEU A 593 -9.92 43.80 27.89
C LEU A 593 -9.49 43.48 26.44
N ASP A 594 -9.54 44.54 25.64
CA ASP A 594 -8.83 44.84 24.39
C ASP A 594 -7.79 43.84 23.87
N GLU A 595 -7.93 43.40 22.61
CA GLU A 595 -6.97 43.73 21.52
C GLU A 595 -7.35 43.11 20.15
N ALA A 596 -7.45 44.01 19.17
CA ALA A 596 -7.15 43.89 17.73
C ALA A 596 -7.54 42.63 16.92
N ILE A 597 -8.62 42.76 16.15
CA ILE A 597 -8.93 41.94 14.96
C ILE A 597 -8.27 42.59 13.72
N PRO A 598 -7.53 41.86 12.87
CA PRO A 598 -7.23 42.31 11.51
C PRO A 598 -8.40 41.97 10.57
N SER A 599 -8.85 43.00 9.89
CA SER A 599 -9.88 43.08 8.86
C SER A 599 -9.79 42.06 7.71
N LEU A 600 -10.94 41.45 7.38
CA LEU A 600 -11.25 40.95 6.03
C LEU A 600 -11.54 42.12 5.09
N PRO A 601 -11.10 42.09 3.82
CA PRO A 601 -11.50 43.09 2.83
C PRO A 601 -12.83 42.71 2.17
N SER A 602 -13.78 43.63 2.25
CA SER A 602 -14.94 43.76 1.36
C SER A 602 -14.54 44.46 0.06
N TYR A 603 -15.15 44.06 -1.06
CA TYR A 603 -15.46 44.79 -2.31
C TYR A 603 -15.80 43.70 -3.36
N ALA A 604 -16.77 43.79 -4.27
CA ALA A 604 -17.75 44.81 -4.59
C ALA A 604 -18.90 44.11 -5.34
N GLN A 605 -20.07 44.75 -5.32
CA GLN A 605 -21.25 44.47 -6.11
C GLN A 605 -21.11 45.13 -7.49
N GLU A 606 -21.33 44.40 -8.58
CA GLU A 606 -21.63 44.95 -9.92
C GLU A 606 -22.41 43.95 -10.79
N ASP A 607 -23.21 44.52 -11.69
CA ASP A 607 -24.46 44.09 -12.35
C ASP A 607 -24.33 42.97 -13.42
N PRO A 608 -25.44 42.37 -13.90
CA PRO A 608 -25.49 41.25 -14.81
C PRO A 608 -25.48 41.71 -16.27
N ASN A 609 -24.62 41.10 -17.10
CA ASN A 609 -24.86 41.00 -18.53
C ASN A 609 -24.25 39.69 -19.07
N GLU A 610 -25.15 38.86 -19.57
CA GLU A 610 -24.88 37.68 -20.39
C GLU A 610 -24.11 38.07 -21.68
N PRO A 611 -23.35 37.13 -22.27
CA PRO A 611 -23.98 36.44 -23.40
C PRO A 611 -23.70 34.93 -23.47
N THR A 612 -24.77 34.26 -23.83
CA THR A 612 -24.96 32.90 -24.32
C THR A 612 -23.83 32.38 -25.23
N ILE A 613 -23.32 31.17 -24.94
CA ILE A 613 -22.56 30.32 -25.88
C ILE A 613 -23.15 28.88 -25.78
N PRO A 614 -23.46 28.20 -26.91
CA PRO A 614 -24.34 27.03 -26.95
C PRO A 614 -23.66 25.71 -26.53
N PRO A 615 -24.44 24.65 -26.22
CA PRO A 615 -23.91 23.36 -25.79
C PRO A 615 -23.31 22.59 -26.97
N VAL A 616 -22.04 22.21 -26.84
CA VAL A 616 -21.36 21.30 -27.77
C VAL A 616 -21.89 19.89 -27.55
N GLN A 617 -22.42 19.32 -28.63
CA GLN A 617 -22.96 17.97 -28.74
C GLN A 617 -21.90 16.92 -28.41
N ALA A 618 -22.35 15.91 -27.66
CA ALA A 618 -21.68 14.63 -27.51
C ALA A 618 -21.65 13.90 -28.87
N SER A 619 -20.47 13.50 -29.30
CA SER A 619 -20.26 12.52 -30.37
C SER A 619 -19.46 11.35 -29.80
N HIS A 620 -20.16 10.25 -29.55
CA HIS A 620 -19.58 8.90 -29.43
C HIS A 620 -18.84 8.53 -30.72
N PRO A 621 -17.69 7.86 -30.63
CA PRO A 621 -17.26 6.93 -31.67
C PRO A 621 -17.44 5.49 -31.20
N GLU A 622 -18.05 4.72 -32.09
CA GLU A 622 -18.36 3.30 -32.02
C GLU A 622 -17.14 2.42 -31.70
N LEU A 623 -17.37 1.41 -30.84
CA LEU A 623 -16.54 0.20 -30.81
C LEU A 623 -16.80 -0.63 -32.07
N PRO A 624 -15.77 -1.19 -32.71
CA PRO A 624 -15.93 -2.43 -33.46
C PRO A 624 -15.79 -3.63 -32.52
N SER A 625 -16.89 -4.36 -32.34
CA SER A 625 -16.92 -5.73 -31.88
C SER A 625 -16.09 -6.61 -32.80
N THR A 626 -15.04 -7.27 -32.29
CA THR A 626 -14.50 -8.47 -32.91
C THR A 626 -14.22 -9.53 -31.87
N SER A 627 -15.06 -10.56 -31.91
CA SER A 627 -14.87 -11.87 -31.31
C SER A 627 -13.66 -12.55 -31.94
N ALA A 628 -12.68 -12.95 -31.12
CA ALA A 628 -11.74 -14.01 -31.44
C ALA A 628 -11.29 -14.68 -30.15
N ALA A 629 -11.84 -15.87 -29.91
CA ALA A 629 -11.38 -16.81 -28.89
C ALA A 629 -9.94 -17.26 -29.21
N LEU A 630 -9.03 -17.18 -28.23
CA LEU A 630 -7.76 -17.88 -28.25
C LEU A 630 -7.45 -18.42 -26.84
N SER A 631 -7.25 -19.72 -26.80
CA SER A 631 -6.89 -20.58 -25.66
C SER A 631 -5.56 -20.15 -24.99
N PRO A 632 -5.31 -20.53 -23.72
CA PRO A 632 -4.13 -20.07 -22.98
C PRO A 632 -2.92 -20.93 -23.36
N ALA A 633 -1.79 -20.27 -23.66
CA ALA A 633 -0.50 -20.92 -23.83
C ALA A 633 0.52 -20.23 -22.91
N ASP A 634 0.98 -21.00 -21.93
CA ASP A 634 2.32 -21.03 -21.32
C ASP A 634 3.05 -19.70 -21.11
N ASP A 635 2.79 -19.06 -19.97
CA ASP A 635 3.75 -18.15 -19.34
C ASP A 635 4.60 -18.92 -18.32
N HIS A 636 5.88 -19.09 -18.66
CA HIS A 636 6.89 -19.64 -17.77
C HIS A 636 7.17 -18.68 -16.61
N PHE A 637 6.57 -18.99 -15.46
CA PHE A 637 6.92 -18.48 -14.15
C PHE A 637 8.38 -18.84 -13.80
N VAL A 638 9.20 -17.85 -13.46
CA VAL A 638 10.45 -18.09 -12.72
C VAL A 638 10.10 -18.04 -11.24
N ASP A 639 9.84 -19.22 -10.68
CA ASP A 639 9.74 -19.45 -9.25
C ASP A 639 11.15 -19.33 -8.62
N MET A 640 11.28 -18.45 -7.65
CA MET A 640 12.53 -18.17 -6.93
C MET A 640 12.63 -18.94 -5.61
N THR A 641 11.96 -20.10 -5.48
CA THR A 641 11.94 -20.88 -4.23
C THR A 641 12.53 -22.30 -4.26
N ASP A 642 13.04 -22.82 -5.38
CA ASP A 642 13.54 -24.21 -5.39
C ASP A 642 15.07 -24.34 -5.20
N THR A 643 15.49 -24.53 -3.95
CA THR A 643 16.81 -25.14 -3.61
C THR A 643 16.72 -25.94 -2.32
N LYS A 644 15.87 -26.98 -2.29
CA LYS A 644 16.00 -28.05 -1.27
C LYS A 644 15.61 -29.42 -1.83
N ARG A 645 16.57 -30.08 -2.48
CA ARG A 645 16.71 -31.55 -2.48
C ARG A 645 18.00 -31.94 -3.18
N TYR A 646 19.05 -32.27 -2.42
CA TYR A 646 20.08 -33.26 -2.80
C TYR A 646 21.03 -33.45 -1.62
N TYR A 647 20.63 -34.24 -0.63
CA TYR A 647 21.55 -34.99 0.24
C TYR A 647 20.84 -36.25 0.73
N LEU A 648 20.91 -37.31 -0.08
CA LEU A 648 20.91 -38.70 0.35
C LEU A 648 21.24 -39.58 -0.86
N ILE A 649 22.11 -40.56 -0.62
CA ILE A 649 22.76 -41.48 -1.58
C ILE A 649 24.05 -40.92 -2.18
N ARG A 650 25.14 -40.88 -1.39
CA ARG A 650 26.12 -41.98 -1.31
C ARG A 650 27.06 -41.78 -0.13
#